data_AF-A0A842XH02-F1
#
_entry.id   AF-A0A842XH02-F1
#
_cell.length_a   1.000
_cell.length_b   1.000
_cell.length_c   1.000
_cell.angle_alpha   90.00
_cell.angle_beta   90.00
_cell.angle_gamma   90.00
#
_symmetry.space_group_name_H-M   'P 1'
#
loop_
_entity.id
_entity.type
_entity.pdbx_description
1 polymer ?
#
loop_
_entity_poly.entity_id
_entity_poly.type
_entity_poly.pdbx_seq_one_letter_code
_entity_poly.pdbx_strand_id
1 'polypeptide(L)'
;MARRDFIFRLITDERVLVVIVSIAFLWRAFVSSDGEITLWESVCSGVSLFIIGWVLFGYLYSMSAKPTDWPVSNKIYHGIAVSLLVLNIYVMIYYGMRWVGLLHVEVSVPRDFIYRDLRYVLFVIFYCVAIGSARYLRGVHENYRLLIKERPKKRAKSIKEAIFRVATHERTLVVVIAAAILWRMVISGDNDITFWESTLSGISLIVWGWSIFGYFCALSVKVKRKPDLTRAIQGTALGLCAINIYAVLYYGLRWYGLIGRLMGEVEETCVPQPLDIVFRNVRYLMLVLFYCTIVLVAKQLVKAYEDYTVPARKIKEREVARFKGNKKNGRIKISGSFEITTFQKWCRIGLIFRFSESIKWYEYEPSLGSQFNKYRLSIADRLGNCLFFEDRSFMDFISLFKTTCTGRLWLGRYTATHKGNVAILEFIPPSPGRYELDFDLAADEVFSEPGHKRMTSFQELTLYVREGVEPMEGPAYPHKRVDLMKVRDIMTRPVIAEDGAALVTKIAEDMAELGIGSVVITSEGKPAGIITERDLALKVLLKNKRASEVKAKEIMSFPLITTGPETSVEEACELVAEKGVKRLPVVENDVLIGIVSIRNILTKKPRYVKRFYPEVRVLASRCKQAVRLVVPYFLFRTEKRSEIGELKVREIMTRPVIAEDEETLVTTIAKDMNELGIGSIVITRKGKPSGIITERDLALKVLLKDRKASEVNAKEIMAFPLVTIEPEASVDEVCKLAVKKRIKRLPVVENGSLVGIVSIRDLLRWKPEYVREFYF
;
A
#
# COMPACT_ATOMS: atom_id res chain seq x y z
N MET A 1 4.36 -15.49 -18.55
CA MET A 1 3.73 -14.26 -17.98
C MET A 1 4.72 -13.39 -17.19
N ALA A 2 5.55 -13.95 -16.28
CA ALA A 2 6.41 -13.19 -15.37
C ALA A 2 7.43 -12.21 -16.01
N ARG A 3 8.01 -12.53 -17.18
CA ARG A 3 9.04 -11.70 -17.82
C ARG A 3 8.50 -10.42 -18.49
N ARG A 4 7.27 -10.46 -19.02
CA ARG A 4 6.61 -9.29 -19.66
C ARG A 4 6.15 -8.25 -18.62
N ASP A 5 5.66 -8.69 -17.47
CA ASP A 5 5.26 -7.79 -16.38
C ASP A 5 6.46 -7.10 -15.71
N PHE A 6 7.63 -7.75 -15.66
CA PHE A 6 8.85 -7.14 -15.13
C PHE A 6 9.36 -6.01 -16.03
N ILE A 7 9.47 -6.26 -17.34
CA ILE A 7 9.90 -5.26 -18.33
C ILE A 7 8.94 -4.06 -18.34
N PHE A 8 7.63 -4.30 -18.28
CA PHE A 8 6.65 -3.21 -18.22
C PHE A 8 6.76 -2.38 -16.93
N ARG A 9 6.97 -3.01 -15.76
CA ARG A 9 7.18 -2.28 -14.50
C ARG A 9 8.44 -1.42 -14.51
N LEU A 10 9.49 -1.88 -15.18
CA LEU A 10 10.74 -1.12 -15.34
C LEU A 10 10.53 0.09 -16.27
N ILE A 11 9.84 -0.10 -17.40
CA ILE A 11 9.59 0.95 -18.40
C ILE A 11 8.53 1.97 -17.93
N THR A 12 7.63 1.59 -17.02
CA THR A 12 6.58 2.48 -16.45
C THR A 12 6.99 3.19 -15.16
N ASP A 13 8.24 3.08 -14.75
CA ASP A 13 8.77 3.87 -13.64
C ASP A 13 8.92 5.34 -14.09
N GLU A 14 8.35 6.26 -13.30
CA GLU A 14 8.39 7.70 -13.59
C GLU A 14 9.84 8.21 -13.70
N ARG A 15 10.77 7.65 -12.92
CA ARG A 15 12.19 8.01 -12.99
C ARG A 15 12.81 7.57 -14.32
N VAL A 16 12.45 6.38 -14.79
CA VAL A 16 12.96 5.85 -16.05
C VAL A 16 12.42 6.64 -17.24
N LEU A 17 11.14 7.03 -17.22
CA LEU A 17 10.55 7.87 -18.26
C LEU A 17 11.22 9.27 -18.34
N VAL A 18 11.49 9.90 -17.19
CA VAL A 18 12.22 11.19 -17.15
C VAL A 18 13.64 11.04 -17.71
N VAL A 19 14.33 9.95 -17.37
CA VAL A 19 15.66 9.65 -17.92
C VAL A 19 15.61 9.45 -19.43
N ILE A 20 14.62 8.73 -19.96
CA ILE A 20 14.44 8.54 -21.41
C ILE A 20 14.24 9.88 -22.14
N VAL A 21 13.37 10.76 -21.62
CA VAL A 21 13.15 12.09 -22.20
C VAL A 21 14.42 12.95 -22.15
N SER A 22 15.15 12.89 -21.02
CA SER A 22 16.39 13.65 -20.84
C SER A 22 17.49 13.18 -21.80
N ILE A 23 17.66 11.86 -21.95
CA ILE A 23 18.60 11.26 -22.90
C ILE A 23 18.22 11.63 -24.33
N ALA A 24 16.93 11.56 -24.68
CA ALA A 24 16.45 11.95 -26.00
C ALA A 24 16.76 13.42 -26.32
N PHE A 25 16.61 14.32 -25.36
CA PHE A 25 16.94 15.73 -25.55
C PHE A 25 18.46 15.93 -25.71
N LEU A 26 19.27 15.32 -24.83
CA LEU A 26 20.73 15.40 -24.88
C LEU A 26 21.30 14.79 -26.17
N TRP A 27 20.76 13.65 -26.60
CA TRP A 27 21.14 13.00 -27.86
C TRP A 27 20.89 13.91 -29.07
N ARG A 28 19.74 14.60 -29.12
CA ARG A 28 19.46 15.53 -30.22
C ARG A 28 20.29 16.80 -30.17
N ALA A 29 20.50 17.36 -28.98
CA ALA A 29 21.41 18.49 -28.80
C ALA A 29 22.85 18.15 -29.25
N PHE A 30 23.31 16.93 -28.98
CA PHE A 30 24.63 16.44 -29.41
C PHE A 30 24.71 16.22 -30.93
N VAL A 31 23.78 15.44 -31.47
CA VAL A 31 23.75 15.08 -32.91
C VAL A 31 23.50 16.30 -33.81
N SER A 32 22.91 17.38 -33.29
CA SER A 32 22.67 18.59 -34.05
C SER A 32 23.73 19.69 -33.84
N SER A 33 24.81 19.39 -33.11
CA SER A 33 25.84 20.39 -32.75
C SER A 33 26.72 20.81 -33.93
N ASP A 34 26.88 19.96 -34.93
CA ASP A 34 27.68 20.17 -36.14
C ASP A 34 26.84 20.68 -37.33
N GLY A 35 25.51 20.78 -37.17
CA GLY A 35 24.59 21.31 -38.18
C GLY A 35 24.26 20.33 -39.30
N GLU A 36 24.92 19.18 -39.36
CA GLU A 36 24.65 18.09 -40.29
C GLU A 36 24.12 16.87 -39.52
N ILE A 37 23.38 15.95 -40.16
CA ILE A 37 23.06 14.67 -39.52
C ILE A 37 23.36 13.57 -40.51
N THR A 38 24.19 12.62 -40.08
CA THR A 38 24.52 11.44 -40.86
C THR A 38 23.31 10.50 -40.96
N LEU A 39 23.27 9.70 -42.03
CA LEU A 39 22.22 8.70 -42.22
C LEU A 39 22.08 7.80 -40.98
N TRP A 40 23.19 7.44 -40.34
CA TRP A 40 23.19 6.52 -39.20
C TRP A 40 22.56 7.12 -37.94
N GLU A 41 22.80 8.40 -37.65
CA GLU A 41 22.18 9.10 -36.51
C GLU A 41 20.66 9.25 -36.68
N SER A 42 20.22 9.49 -37.92
CA SER A 42 18.80 9.50 -38.29
C SER A 42 18.17 8.10 -38.16
N VAL A 43 18.89 7.05 -38.57
CA VAL A 43 18.46 5.65 -38.41
C VAL A 43 18.31 5.26 -36.94
N CYS A 44 19.31 5.55 -36.10
CA CYS A 44 19.24 5.26 -34.66
C CYS A 44 18.04 5.94 -33.99
N SER A 45 17.77 7.19 -34.36
CA SER A 45 16.62 7.94 -33.84
C SER A 45 15.29 7.33 -34.29
N GLY A 46 15.15 7.02 -35.58
CA GLY A 46 13.94 6.39 -36.13
C GLY A 46 13.67 4.99 -35.58
N VAL A 47 14.70 4.14 -35.48
CA VAL A 47 14.62 2.78 -34.90
C VAL A 47 14.20 2.84 -33.43
N SER A 48 14.71 3.80 -32.66
CA SER A 48 14.35 3.97 -31.25
C SER A 48 12.85 4.29 -31.07
N LEU A 49 12.33 5.24 -31.86
CA LEU A 49 10.89 5.55 -31.86
C LEU A 49 10.05 4.37 -32.31
N PHE A 50 10.51 3.63 -33.32
CA PHE A 50 9.85 2.43 -33.80
C PHE A 50 9.73 1.38 -32.69
N ILE A 51 10.84 1.03 -32.02
CA ILE A 51 10.85 0.04 -30.94
C ILE A 51 9.90 0.47 -29.81
N ILE A 52 10.02 1.71 -29.32
CA ILE A 52 9.19 2.22 -28.22
C ILE A 52 7.69 2.20 -28.61
N GLY A 53 7.38 2.70 -29.81
CA GLY A 53 6.00 2.79 -30.30
C GLY A 53 5.34 1.42 -30.46
N TRP A 54 6.03 0.43 -31.02
CA TRP A 54 5.48 -0.91 -31.25
C TRP A 54 5.40 -1.75 -29.97
N VAL A 55 6.36 -1.59 -29.04
CA VAL A 55 6.28 -2.23 -27.71
C VAL A 55 5.07 -1.70 -26.93
N LEU A 56 4.86 -0.38 -26.93
CA LEU A 56 3.70 0.23 -26.28
C LEU A 56 2.38 -0.21 -26.93
N PHE A 57 2.31 -0.22 -28.26
CA PHE A 57 1.15 -0.72 -29.00
C PHE A 57 0.82 -2.17 -28.62
N GLY A 58 1.81 -3.06 -28.64
CA GLY A 58 1.62 -4.47 -28.29
C GLY A 58 1.12 -4.66 -26.84
N TYR A 59 1.61 -3.84 -25.90
CA TYR A 59 1.11 -3.85 -24.53
C TYR A 59 -0.36 -3.42 -24.43
N LEU A 60 -0.72 -2.27 -25.00
CA LEU A 60 -2.08 -1.73 -24.91
C LEU A 60 -3.09 -2.60 -25.65
N TYR A 61 -2.70 -3.13 -26.81
CA TYR A 61 -3.50 -4.10 -27.55
C TYR A 61 -3.72 -5.37 -26.73
N SER A 62 -2.66 -5.92 -26.11
CA SER A 62 -2.79 -7.07 -25.21
C SER A 62 -3.71 -6.81 -24.03
N MET A 63 -3.70 -5.60 -23.45
CA MET A 63 -4.63 -5.22 -22.37
C MET A 63 -6.08 -5.08 -22.87
N SER A 64 -6.29 -4.59 -24.09
CA SER A 64 -7.62 -4.50 -24.70
C SER A 64 -8.28 -5.88 -24.93
N ALA A 65 -7.46 -6.91 -25.16
CA ALA A 65 -7.91 -8.28 -25.40
C ALA A 65 -8.07 -9.12 -24.12
N LYS A 66 -7.73 -8.58 -22.94
CA LYS A 66 -7.91 -9.31 -21.68
C LYS A 66 -9.40 -9.41 -21.34
N PRO A 67 -9.90 -10.61 -20.95
CA PRO A 67 -11.25 -10.75 -20.46
C PRO A 67 -11.36 -10.00 -19.13
N THR A 68 -12.25 -9.02 -19.07
CA THR A 68 -12.55 -8.27 -17.85
C THR A 68 -14.03 -8.07 -17.67
N ASP A 69 -14.41 -7.92 -16.41
CA ASP A 69 -15.77 -7.59 -15.99
C ASP A 69 -16.17 -6.16 -16.40
N TRP A 70 -15.25 -5.31 -16.88
CA TRP A 70 -15.55 -3.93 -17.29
C TRP A 70 -15.23 -3.66 -18.77
N PRO A 71 -16.19 -3.92 -19.69
CA PRO A 71 -15.96 -3.80 -21.13
C PRO A 71 -15.57 -2.40 -21.60
N VAL A 72 -15.87 -1.34 -20.83
CA VAL A 72 -15.50 0.04 -21.18
C VAL A 72 -14.00 0.26 -21.06
N SER A 73 -13.33 -0.39 -20.09
CA SER A 73 -11.86 -0.31 -20.00
C SER A 73 -11.19 -0.89 -21.23
N ASN A 74 -11.65 -2.05 -21.70
CA ASN A 74 -11.12 -2.69 -22.90
C ASN A 74 -11.28 -1.79 -24.12
N LYS A 75 -12.42 -1.08 -24.23
CA LYS A 75 -12.66 -0.10 -25.30
C LYS A 75 -11.75 1.13 -25.20
N ILE A 76 -11.40 1.58 -23.99
CA ILE A 76 -10.41 2.67 -23.80
C ILE A 76 -9.03 2.20 -24.25
N TYR A 77 -8.58 1.03 -23.80
CA TYR A 77 -7.30 0.44 -24.24
C TYR A 77 -7.23 0.26 -25.75
N HIS A 78 -8.31 -0.24 -26.34
CA HIS A 78 -8.41 -0.41 -27.79
C HIS A 78 -8.32 0.94 -28.52
N GLY A 79 -9.07 1.95 -28.07
CA GLY A 79 -9.04 3.28 -28.68
C GLY A 79 -7.65 3.92 -28.64
N ILE A 80 -6.95 3.84 -27.50
CA ILE A 80 -5.58 4.37 -27.36
C ILE A 80 -4.61 3.57 -28.24
N ALA A 81 -4.76 2.25 -28.33
CA ALA A 81 -3.94 1.41 -29.21
C ALA A 81 -4.13 1.78 -30.70
N VAL A 82 -5.36 2.08 -31.14
CA VAL A 82 -5.62 2.53 -32.51
C VAL A 82 -5.01 3.92 -32.77
N SER A 83 -5.11 4.86 -31.83
CA SER A 83 -4.43 6.17 -31.94
C SER A 83 -2.91 6.02 -32.07
N LEU A 84 -2.31 5.10 -31.30
CA LEU A 84 -0.89 4.78 -31.40
C LEU A 84 -0.51 4.09 -32.71
N LEU A 85 -1.37 3.22 -33.24
CA LEU A 85 -1.14 2.57 -34.52
C LEU A 85 -1.05 3.61 -35.65
N VAL A 86 -1.98 4.57 -35.68
CA VAL A 86 -1.92 5.70 -36.63
C VAL A 86 -0.59 6.43 -36.47
N LEU A 87 -0.20 6.79 -35.25
CA LEU A 87 1.07 7.50 -35.05
C LEU A 87 2.29 6.69 -35.48
N ASN A 88 2.33 5.39 -35.16
CA ASN A 88 3.44 4.50 -35.52
C ASN A 88 3.56 4.32 -37.04
N ILE A 89 2.44 4.20 -37.76
CA ILE A 89 2.42 4.15 -39.22
C ILE A 89 2.99 5.45 -39.79
N TYR A 90 2.61 6.61 -39.23
CA TYR A 90 3.17 7.89 -39.65
C TYR A 90 4.68 7.96 -39.43
N VAL A 91 5.17 7.57 -38.25
CA VAL A 91 6.61 7.53 -37.92
C VAL A 91 7.34 6.59 -38.89
N MET A 92 6.78 5.42 -39.19
CA MET A 92 7.36 4.45 -40.12
C MET A 92 7.46 5.00 -41.54
N ILE A 93 6.38 5.58 -42.09
CA ILE A 93 6.39 6.17 -43.44
C ILE A 93 7.40 7.33 -43.49
N TYR A 94 7.41 8.20 -42.48
CA TYR A 94 8.31 9.34 -42.43
C TYR A 94 9.78 8.93 -42.45
N TYR A 95 10.21 8.07 -41.52
CA TYR A 95 11.60 7.64 -41.43
C TYR A 95 11.98 6.73 -42.61
N GLY A 96 11.06 5.90 -43.10
CA GLY A 96 11.28 5.07 -44.29
C GLY A 96 11.55 5.91 -45.55
N MET A 97 10.70 6.88 -45.85
CA MET A 97 10.93 7.80 -46.98
C MET A 97 12.23 8.59 -46.81
N ARG A 98 12.57 8.97 -45.59
CA ARG A 98 13.81 9.71 -45.29
C ARG A 98 15.06 8.86 -45.50
N TRP A 99 15.04 7.59 -45.10
CA TRP A 99 16.20 6.69 -45.27
C TRP A 99 16.44 6.31 -46.72
N VAL A 100 15.38 6.22 -47.53
CA VAL A 100 15.48 5.97 -48.98
C VAL A 100 15.88 7.24 -49.75
N GLY A 101 16.01 8.39 -49.07
CA GLY A 101 16.39 9.66 -49.69
C GLY A 101 15.27 10.30 -50.52
N LEU A 102 14.02 9.86 -50.36
CA LEU A 102 12.85 10.37 -51.10
C LEU A 102 12.26 11.66 -50.48
N LEU A 103 12.89 12.21 -49.43
CA LEU A 103 12.51 13.42 -48.73
C LEU A 103 13.71 14.38 -48.73
N HIS A 104 13.73 15.34 -49.65
CA HIS A 104 14.89 16.20 -49.83
C HIS A 104 14.87 17.48 -48.97
N VAL A 105 13.73 18.19 -48.82
CA VAL A 105 13.60 19.38 -47.93
C VAL A 105 12.13 19.58 -47.48
N GLU A 106 11.85 19.71 -46.17
CA GLU A 106 10.47 19.89 -45.66
C GLU A 106 9.99 21.36 -45.62
N VAL A 107 10.89 22.33 -45.44
CA VAL A 107 10.61 23.78 -45.38
C VAL A 107 11.80 24.54 -45.98
N SER A 108 11.57 25.58 -46.80
CA SER A 108 12.61 26.40 -47.41
C SER A 108 13.35 27.27 -46.37
N VAL A 109 14.69 27.08 -46.27
CA VAL A 109 15.73 27.91 -45.59
C VAL A 109 15.76 27.83 -44.02
N PRO A 110 16.88 28.17 -43.34
CA PRO A 110 18.04 27.34 -42.99
C PRO A 110 17.90 26.51 -41.68
N ARG A 111 16.68 26.21 -41.20
CA ARG A 111 16.43 25.59 -39.86
C ARG A 111 15.73 24.21 -39.88
N ASP A 112 15.86 23.43 -40.97
CA ASP A 112 15.25 22.09 -41.07
C ASP A 112 15.68 21.16 -39.93
N PHE A 113 16.94 21.27 -39.48
CA PHE A 113 17.48 20.46 -38.39
C PHE A 113 16.73 20.68 -37.06
N ILE A 114 16.41 21.93 -36.70
CA ILE A 114 15.71 22.27 -35.45
C ILE A 114 14.33 21.62 -35.42
N TYR A 115 13.63 21.65 -36.55
CA TYR A 115 12.28 21.13 -36.65
C TYR A 115 12.24 19.60 -36.59
N ARG A 116 13.19 18.94 -37.25
CA ARG A 116 13.41 17.49 -37.13
C ARG A 116 13.69 17.09 -35.68
N ASP A 117 14.53 17.85 -34.99
CA ASP A 117 14.92 17.61 -33.60
C ASP A 117 13.74 17.77 -32.65
N LEU A 118 13.00 18.85 -32.81
CA LEU A 118 11.79 19.11 -32.05
C LEU A 118 10.71 18.05 -32.29
N ARG A 119 10.51 17.61 -33.54
CA ARG A 119 9.57 16.52 -33.86
C ARG A 119 9.92 15.24 -33.12
N TYR A 120 11.20 14.85 -33.14
CA TYR A 120 11.67 13.67 -32.43
C TYR A 120 11.38 13.78 -30.93
N VAL A 121 11.74 14.91 -30.31
CA VAL A 121 11.50 15.16 -28.87
C VAL A 121 10.01 15.13 -28.55
N LEU A 122 9.16 15.74 -29.37
CA LEU A 122 7.70 15.72 -29.19
C LEU A 122 7.13 14.30 -29.29
N PHE A 123 7.64 13.44 -30.18
CA PHE A 123 7.26 12.03 -30.23
C PHE A 123 7.72 11.26 -29.00
N VAL A 124 8.95 11.47 -28.52
CA VAL A 124 9.44 10.84 -27.29
C VAL A 124 8.57 11.24 -26.09
N ILE A 125 8.25 12.53 -25.96
CA ILE A 125 7.35 13.03 -24.91
C ILE A 125 5.98 12.36 -25.03
N PHE A 126 5.40 12.30 -26.23
CA PHE A 126 4.13 11.62 -26.47
C PHE A 126 4.16 10.16 -26.01
N TYR A 127 5.16 9.38 -26.43
CA TYR A 127 5.28 7.97 -26.06
C TYR A 127 5.49 7.80 -24.55
N CYS A 128 6.31 8.63 -23.91
CA CYS A 128 6.53 8.57 -22.46
C CYS A 128 5.26 8.89 -21.68
N VAL A 129 4.52 9.90 -22.09
CA VAL A 129 3.24 10.27 -21.49
C VAL A 129 2.19 9.17 -21.71
N ALA A 130 2.17 8.54 -22.88
CA ALA A 130 1.28 7.41 -23.17
C ALA A 130 1.63 6.18 -22.30
N ILE A 131 2.91 5.87 -22.08
CA ILE A 131 3.38 4.83 -21.16
C ILE A 131 2.92 5.14 -19.72
N GLY A 132 3.13 6.38 -19.25
CA GLY A 132 2.69 6.81 -17.92
C GLY A 132 1.17 6.71 -17.74
N SER A 133 0.40 7.13 -18.75
CA SER A 133 -1.06 7.04 -18.76
C SER A 133 -1.56 5.60 -18.70
N ALA A 134 -0.87 4.68 -19.39
CA ALA A 134 -1.20 3.25 -19.42
C ALA A 134 -1.13 2.60 -18.03
N ARG A 135 -0.20 3.05 -17.18
CA ARG A 135 -0.08 2.62 -15.77
C ARG A 135 -1.30 3.02 -14.94
N TYR A 136 -1.76 4.26 -15.08
CA TYR A 136 -2.96 4.75 -14.38
C TYR A 136 -4.21 4.03 -14.85
N LEU A 137 -4.35 3.84 -16.17
CA LEU A 137 -5.42 3.03 -16.76
C LEU A 137 -5.43 1.60 -16.22
N ARG A 138 -4.26 1.01 -15.96
CA ARG A 138 -4.13 -0.34 -15.40
C ARG A 138 -4.71 -0.40 -13.98
N GLY A 139 -4.43 0.62 -13.17
CA GLY A 139 -5.03 0.74 -11.83
C GLY A 139 -6.56 0.82 -11.89
N VAL A 140 -7.13 1.56 -12.85
CA VAL A 140 -8.59 1.60 -13.04
C VAL A 140 -9.14 0.26 -13.56
N HIS A 141 -8.39 -0.42 -14.43
CA HIS A 141 -8.76 -1.70 -15.04
C HIS A 141 -8.75 -2.87 -14.04
N GLU A 142 -7.77 -2.93 -13.14
CA GLU A 142 -7.63 -4.02 -12.15
C GLU A 142 -8.57 -3.84 -10.94
N ASN A 143 -8.95 -2.61 -10.60
CA ASN A 143 -9.75 -2.31 -9.40
C ASN A 143 -11.26 -2.15 -9.66
N TYR A 144 -11.75 -2.39 -10.88
CA TYR A 144 -13.16 -2.16 -11.23
C TYR A 144 -14.05 -3.35 -10.84
N ARG A 145 -15.16 -3.10 -10.13
CA ARG A 145 -16.22 -4.10 -9.86
C ARG A 145 -17.53 -3.73 -10.55
N LEU A 146 -18.15 -4.71 -11.20
CA LEU A 146 -19.44 -4.57 -11.89
C LEU A 146 -20.59 -4.24 -10.93
N LEU A 147 -21.29 -3.14 -11.19
CA LEU A 147 -22.66 -2.91 -10.74
C LEU A 147 -23.50 -2.66 -12.00
N ILE A 148 -24.38 -3.59 -12.37
CA ILE A 148 -25.26 -3.45 -13.55
C ILE A 148 -26.67 -3.04 -13.15
N LYS A 149 -27.19 -2.10 -13.95
CA LYS A 149 -28.56 -1.63 -14.21
C LYS A 149 -29.22 -0.72 -13.16
N GLU A 150 -29.17 0.58 -13.44
CA GLU A 150 -30.23 1.27 -14.23
C GLU A 150 -29.71 2.60 -14.82
N ARG A 151 -30.19 3.00 -16.01
CA ARG A 151 -29.77 4.25 -16.68
C ARG A 151 -30.41 5.47 -16.00
N PRO A 152 -29.66 6.53 -15.66
CA PRO A 152 -30.23 7.72 -15.04
C PRO A 152 -31.08 8.54 -16.03
N LYS A 153 -32.17 9.14 -15.53
CA LYS A 153 -32.98 10.13 -16.25
C LYS A 153 -32.13 11.37 -16.55
N LYS A 154 -32.17 11.81 -17.83
CA LYS A 154 -31.41 12.94 -18.38
C LYS A 154 -31.58 14.21 -17.54
N ARG A 155 -30.47 14.76 -17.03
CA ARG A 155 -30.39 16.12 -16.47
C ARG A 155 -30.26 17.14 -17.61
N ALA A 156 -30.73 18.37 -17.37
CA ALA A 156 -30.65 19.48 -18.32
C ALA A 156 -29.21 19.74 -18.77
N LYS A 157 -29.00 19.81 -20.09
CA LYS A 157 -27.69 19.78 -20.74
C LYS A 157 -27.21 21.17 -21.08
N SER A 158 -25.93 21.43 -20.88
CA SER A 158 -25.29 22.66 -21.37
C SER A 158 -25.17 22.65 -22.91
N ILE A 159 -25.30 23.81 -23.55
CA ILE A 159 -25.11 23.98 -25.02
C ILE A 159 -23.76 23.40 -25.47
N LYS A 160 -22.70 23.57 -24.66
CA LYS A 160 -21.36 23.01 -24.92
C LYS A 160 -21.34 21.47 -24.97
N GLU A 161 -22.19 20.80 -24.21
CA GLU A 161 -22.30 19.33 -24.19
C GLU A 161 -23.13 18.78 -25.36
N ALA A 162 -24.06 19.57 -25.88
CA ALA A 162 -24.84 19.22 -27.07
C ALA A 162 -23.97 19.27 -28.34
N ILE A 163 -23.19 20.36 -28.51
CA ILE A 163 -22.27 20.53 -29.64
C ILE A 163 -21.22 19.40 -29.66
N PHE A 164 -20.62 19.10 -28.51
CA PHE A 164 -19.66 18.00 -28.40
C PHE A 164 -20.27 16.64 -28.73
N ARG A 165 -21.51 16.37 -28.31
CA ARG A 165 -22.19 15.10 -28.63
C ARG A 165 -22.42 14.91 -30.13
N VAL A 166 -22.73 15.99 -30.85
CA VAL A 166 -22.88 15.96 -32.31
C VAL A 166 -21.52 15.75 -32.98
N ALA A 167 -20.49 16.47 -32.53
CA ALA A 167 -19.11 16.35 -33.05
C ALA A 167 -18.47 14.97 -32.79
N THR A 168 -18.85 14.29 -31.71
CA THR A 168 -18.31 12.98 -31.29
C THR A 168 -19.15 11.78 -31.75
N HIS A 169 -20.20 12.03 -32.53
CA HIS A 169 -21.03 10.97 -33.08
C HIS A 169 -20.25 10.20 -34.18
N GLU A 170 -20.35 8.87 -34.18
CA GLU A 170 -19.59 8.01 -35.11
C GLU A 170 -19.87 8.35 -36.58
N ARG A 171 -21.14 8.65 -36.91
CA ARG A 171 -21.52 9.14 -38.25
C ARG A 171 -20.89 10.48 -38.61
N THR A 172 -20.78 11.41 -37.66
CA THR A 172 -20.14 12.71 -37.89
C THR A 172 -18.64 12.55 -38.12
N LEU A 173 -17.97 11.68 -37.36
CA LEU A 173 -16.55 11.38 -37.56
C LEU A 173 -16.28 10.77 -38.93
N VAL A 174 -17.12 9.83 -39.39
CA VAL A 174 -17.01 9.25 -40.74
C VAL A 174 -17.21 10.32 -41.81
N VAL A 175 -18.19 11.21 -41.64
CA VAL A 175 -18.42 12.34 -42.56
C VAL A 175 -17.24 13.31 -42.55
N VAL A 176 -16.66 13.63 -41.39
CA VAL A 176 -15.49 14.50 -41.26
C VAL A 176 -14.27 13.87 -41.94
N ILE A 177 -14.04 12.57 -41.76
CA ILE A 177 -12.95 11.84 -42.42
C ILE A 177 -13.17 11.83 -43.94
N ALA A 178 -14.38 11.49 -44.40
CA ALA A 178 -14.72 11.48 -45.82
C ALA A 178 -14.59 12.88 -46.45
N ALA A 179 -15.08 13.92 -45.78
CA ALA A 179 -14.95 15.30 -46.21
C ALA A 179 -13.48 15.76 -46.23
N ALA A 180 -12.68 15.37 -45.24
CA ALA A 180 -11.25 15.67 -45.21
C ALA A 180 -10.47 14.97 -46.34
N ILE A 181 -10.85 13.73 -46.68
CA ILE A 181 -10.28 12.98 -47.81
C ILE A 181 -10.71 13.64 -49.13
N LEU A 182 -12.00 13.94 -49.31
CA LEU A 182 -12.54 14.58 -50.51
C LEU A 182 -11.94 15.98 -50.72
N TRP A 183 -11.90 16.81 -49.67
CA TRP A 183 -11.25 18.13 -49.69
C TRP A 183 -9.78 18.03 -50.11
N ARG A 184 -9.06 17.01 -49.61
CA ARG A 184 -7.67 16.77 -50.01
C ARG A 184 -7.52 16.22 -51.43
N MET A 185 -8.44 15.39 -51.91
CA MET A 185 -8.42 14.89 -53.28
C MET A 185 -8.68 16.02 -54.28
N VAL A 186 -9.62 16.92 -53.98
CA VAL A 186 -9.93 18.10 -54.81
C VAL A 186 -8.72 19.05 -54.87
N ILE A 187 -8.16 19.44 -53.72
CA ILE A 187 -7.00 20.36 -53.66
C ILE A 187 -5.73 19.74 -54.24
N SER A 188 -5.57 18.43 -54.15
CA SER A 188 -4.38 17.76 -54.69
C SER A 188 -4.45 17.50 -56.19
N GLY A 189 -5.60 17.71 -56.83
CA GLY A 189 -5.78 17.49 -58.28
C GLY A 189 -5.05 18.52 -59.13
N ASP A 190 -4.87 19.75 -58.62
CA ASP A 190 -4.30 20.87 -59.39
C ASP A 190 -2.76 21.00 -59.24
N ASN A 191 -2.10 20.06 -58.55
CA ASN A 191 -0.66 20.02 -58.21
C ASN A 191 -0.11 21.23 -57.41
N ASP A 192 -0.74 22.41 -57.49
CA ASP A 192 -0.41 23.63 -56.76
C ASP A 192 -1.48 23.97 -55.71
N ILE A 193 -1.15 23.72 -54.43
CA ILE A 193 -2.03 24.10 -53.31
C ILE A 193 -1.87 25.60 -53.05
N THR A 194 -2.96 26.35 -53.16
CA THR A 194 -2.93 27.79 -52.88
C THR A 194 -2.65 28.07 -51.39
N PHE A 195 -2.09 29.25 -51.10
CA PHE A 195 -1.85 29.69 -49.72
C PHE A 195 -3.12 29.56 -48.87
N TRP A 196 -4.27 29.98 -49.41
CA TRP A 196 -5.56 29.95 -48.73
C TRP A 196 -6.05 28.52 -48.46
N GLU A 197 -5.92 27.58 -49.39
CA GLU A 197 -6.29 26.17 -49.20
C GLU A 197 -5.45 25.47 -48.12
N SER A 198 -4.13 25.72 -48.12
CA SER A 198 -3.23 25.19 -47.09
C SER A 198 -3.51 25.83 -45.72
N THR A 199 -3.86 27.12 -45.71
CA THR A 199 -4.17 27.88 -44.49
C THR A 199 -5.49 27.45 -43.86
N LEU A 200 -6.54 27.29 -44.65
CA LEU A 200 -7.84 26.80 -44.18
C LEU A 200 -7.71 25.39 -43.58
N SER A 201 -6.94 24.52 -44.24
CA SER A 201 -6.69 23.14 -43.77
C SER A 201 -5.84 23.10 -42.49
N GLY A 202 -4.84 23.98 -42.37
CA GLY A 202 -3.99 24.08 -41.17
C GLY A 202 -4.72 24.68 -39.97
N ILE A 203 -5.42 25.80 -40.16
CA ILE A 203 -6.21 26.47 -39.11
C ILE A 203 -7.30 25.53 -38.59
N SER A 204 -8.02 24.85 -39.47
CA SER A 204 -9.07 23.91 -39.06
C SER A 204 -8.51 22.79 -38.16
N LEU A 205 -7.37 22.18 -38.51
CA LEU A 205 -6.72 21.16 -37.67
C LEU A 205 -6.26 21.71 -36.32
N ILE A 206 -5.69 22.91 -36.28
CA ILE A 206 -5.22 23.55 -35.05
C ILE A 206 -6.42 23.84 -34.13
N VAL A 207 -7.47 24.47 -34.67
CA VAL A 207 -8.70 24.78 -33.92
C VAL A 207 -9.34 23.50 -33.38
N TRP A 208 -9.43 22.44 -34.18
CA TRP A 208 -9.94 21.14 -33.74
C TRP A 208 -9.07 20.51 -32.64
N GLY A 209 -7.74 20.46 -32.83
CA GLY A 209 -6.81 19.90 -31.87
C GLY A 209 -6.87 20.60 -30.50
N TRP A 210 -6.88 21.93 -30.48
CA TRP A 210 -6.96 22.71 -29.24
C TRP A 210 -8.35 22.66 -28.59
N SER A 211 -9.41 22.54 -29.38
CA SER A 211 -10.77 22.31 -28.86
C SER A 211 -10.87 20.97 -28.13
N ILE A 212 -10.27 19.91 -28.69
CA ILE A 212 -10.21 18.59 -28.05
C ILE A 212 -9.35 18.68 -26.78
N PHE A 213 -8.19 19.36 -26.82
CA PHE A 213 -7.35 19.55 -25.63
C PHE A 213 -8.11 20.26 -24.49
N GLY A 214 -8.77 21.38 -24.78
CA GLY A 214 -9.60 22.09 -23.81
C GLY A 214 -10.72 21.21 -23.24
N TYR A 215 -11.28 20.32 -24.05
CA TYR A 215 -12.25 19.32 -23.59
C TYR A 215 -11.65 18.33 -22.59
N PHE A 216 -10.47 17.77 -22.85
CA PHE A 216 -9.80 16.87 -21.92
C PHE A 216 -9.44 17.58 -20.61
N CYS A 217 -8.98 18.84 -20.66
CA CYS A 217 -8.78 19.65 -19.47
C CYS A 217 -10.08 19.81 -18.67
N ALA A 218 -11.19 20.18 -19.32
CA ALA A 218 -12.49 20.30 -18.68
C ALA A 218 -12.98 18.97 -18.08
N LEU A 219 -12.76 17.86 -18.79
CA LEU A 219 -13.09 16.51 -18.31
C LEU A 219 -12.24 16.15 -17.09
N SER A 220 -10.94 16.46 -17.08
CA SER A 220 -10.06 16.19 -15.93
C SER A 220 -10.53 16.93 -14.66
N VAL A 221 -11.04 18.16 -14.79
CA VAL A 221 -11.63 18.93 -13.68
C VAL A 221 -12.93 18.27 -13.20
N LYS A 222 -13.79 17.82 -14.12
CA LYS A 222 -15.02 17.08 -13.78
C LYS A 222 -14.72 15.79 -13.01
N VAL A 223 -13.62 15.11 -13.31
CA VAL A 223 -13.26 13.81 -12.70
C VAL A 223 -12.37 13.94 -11.45
N LYS A 224 -12.03 15.16 -11.00
CA LYS A 224 -11.06 15.47 -9.91
C LYS A 224 -11.19 14.63 -8.64
N ARG A 225 -12.40 14.13 -8.31
CA ARG A 225 -12.65 13.27 -7.15
C ARG A 225 -12.06 11.85 -7.28
N LYS A 226 -11.60 11.44 -8.47
CA LYS A 226 -11.06 10.10 -8.75
C LYS A 226 -9.64 10.20 -9.31
N PRO A 227 -8.59 9.98 -8.49
CA PRO A 227 -7.22 10.34 -8.84
C PRO A 227 -6.66 9.55 -10.03
N ASP A 228 -6.89 8.24 -10.11
CA ASP A 228 -6.33 7.40 -11.17
C ASP A 228 -6.92 7.73 -12.55
N LEU A 229 -8.25 7.90 -12.63
CA LEU A 229 -8.93 8.30 -13.87
C LEU A 229 -8.56 9.74 -14.26
N THR A 230 -8.41 10.64 -13.28
CA THR A 230 -7.95 12.02 -13.52
C THR A 230 -6.54 12.03 -14.12
N ARG A 231 -5.61 11.26 -13.56
CA ARG A 231 -4.23 11.17 -14.08
C ARG A 231 -4.16 10.56 -15.47
N ALA A 232 -5.00 9.55 -15.78
CA ALA A 232 -5.12 9.00 -17.13
C ALA A 232 -5.64 10.02 -18.16
N ILE A 233 -6.65 10.82 -17.79
CA ILE A 233 -7.19 11.90 -18.63
C ILE A 233 -6.15 13.00 -18.83
N GLN A 234 -5.45 13.42 -17.76
CA GLN A 234 -4.39 14.43 -17.82
C GLN A 234 -3.23 13.98 -18.69
N GLY A 235 -2.79 12.73 -18.57
CA GLY A 235 -1.76 12.17 -19.44
C GLY A 235 -2.20 12.14 -20.91
N THR A 236 -3.43 11.73 -21.20
CA THR A 236 -3.97 11.79 -22.58
C THR A 236 -4.00 13.22 -23.13
N ALA A 237 -4.34 14.21 -22.30
CA ALA A 237 -4.32 15.63 -22.65
C ALA A 237 -2.90 16.15 -22.94
N LEU A 238 -1.92 15.78 -22.12
CA LEU A 238 -0.52 16.14 -22.31
C LEU A 238 0.05 15.54 -23.60
N GLY A 239 -0.30 14.28 -23.91
CA GLY A 239 0.07 13.65 -25.19
C GLY A 239 -0.53 14.40 -26.38
N LEU A 240 -1.82 14.76 -26.31
CA LEU A 240 -2.47 15.56 -27.34
C LEU A 240 -1.82 16.94 -27.49
N CYS A 241 -1.42 17.58 -26.39
CA CYS A 241 -0.73 18.87 -26.42
C CYS A 241 0.58 18.80 -27.20
N ALA A 242 1.38 17.73 -27.04
CA ALA A 242 2.62 17.54 -27.79
C ALA A 242 2.37 17.46 -29.30
N ILE A 243 1.32 16.74 -29.72
CA ILE A 243 0.93 16.64 -31.14
C ILE A 243 0.36 17.95 -31.69
N ASN A 244 -0.39 18.70 -30.88
CA ASN A 244 -0.90 20.03 -31.27
C ASN A 244 0.23 21.03 -31.45
N ILE A 245 1.23 21.04 -30.55
CA ILE A 245 2.42 21.89 -30.67
C ILE A 245 3.17 21.55 -31.96
N TYR A 246 3.35 20.27 -32.26
CA TYR A 246 3.93 19.81 -33.52
C TYR A 246 3.15 20.37 -34.74
N ALA A 247 1.82 20.25 -34.74
CA ALA A 247 0.98 20.73 -35.83
C ALA A 247 1.07 22.26 -36.02
N VAL A 248 1.01 23.04 -34.94
CA VAL A 248 1.13 24.50 -34.99
C VAL A 248 2.46 24.93 -35.59
N LEU A 249 3.57 24.33 -35.15
CA LEU A 249 4.89 24.68 -35.63
C LEU A 249 5.08 24.33 -37.10
N TYR A 250 4.60 23.15 -37.52
CA TYR A 250 4.67 22.73 -38.91
C TYR A 250 3.88 23.65 -39.85
N TYR A 251 2.60 23.91 -39.54
CA TYR A 251 1.75 24.74 -40.39
C TYR A 251 2.15 26.22 -40.32
N GLY A 252 2.58 26.72 -39.16
CA GLY A 252 3.06 28.10 -38.99
C GLY A 252 4.30 28.40 -39.83
N LEU A 253 5.31 27.52 -39.83
CA LEU A 253 6.51 27.68 -40.66
C LEU A 253 6.20 27.52 -42.15
N ARG A 254 5.22 26.69 -42.50
CA ARG A 254 4.77 26.57 -43.88
C ARG A 254 4.05 27.83 -44.35
N TRP A 255 3.27 28.48 -43.50
CA TRP A 255 2.69 29.78 -43.80
C TRP A 255 3.79 30.83 -43.96
N TYR A 256 4.81 30.84 -43.10
CA TYR A 256 5.96 31.72 -43.27
C TYR A 256 6.61 31.55 -44.66
N GLY A 257 6.87 30.31 -45.09
CA GLY A 257 7.42 30.04 -46.43
C GLY A 257 6.48 30.34 -47.60
N LEU A 258 5.16 30.30 -47.40
CA LEU A 258 4.18 30.69 -48.42
C LEU A 258 3.98 32.21 -48.48
N ILE A 259 4.05 32.89 -47.34
CA ILE A 259 3.98 34.36 -47.21
C ILE A 259 5.24 34.98 -47.82
N GLY A 260 6.42 34.41 -47.55
CA GLY A 260 7.67 34.83 -48.20
C GLY A 260 7.63 34.68 -49.73
N ARG A 261 6.96 33.63 -50.24
CA ARG A 261 6.66 33.47 -51.68
C ARG A 261 5.71 34.54 -52.22
N LEU A 262 4.66 34.88 -51.47
CA LEU A 262 3.69 35.91 -51.81
C LEU A 262 4.27 37.33 -51.79
N MET A 263 5.26 37.59 -50.93
CA MET A 263 5.95 38.89 -50.81
C MET A 263 7.17 39.01 -51.73
N GLY A 264 7.52 37.96 -52.50
CA GLY A 264 8.64 37.98 -53.44
C GLY A 264 10.03 37.93 -52.79
N GLU A 265 10.14 37.57 -51.51
CA GLU A 265 11.40 37.60 -50.74
C GLU A 265 12.21 36.28 -50.81
N VAL A 266 11.69 35.23 -51.46
CA VAL A 266 12.32 33.90 -51.47
C VAL A 266 12.45 33.38 -52.91
N GLU A 267 13.67 33.41 -53.46
CA GLU A 267 14.02 32.78 -54.75
C GLU A 267 13.99 31.25 -54.66
N GLU A 268 13.52 30.63 -55.75
CA GLU A 268 13.32 29.19 -55.93
C GLU A 268 14.58 28.36 -55.68
N THR A 269 14.45 27.23 -54.97
CA THR A 269 15.40 26.12 -55.15
C THR A 269 14.80 24.71 -55.12
N CYS A 270 13.49 24.50 -54.96
CA CYS A 270 12.92 23.13 -55.02
C CYS A 270 11.53 23.11 -55.66
N VAL A 271 11.46 22.59 -56.89
CA VAL A 271 10.20 22.08 -57.46
C VAL A 271 9.77 20.89 -56.59
N PRO A 272 8.62 20.93 -55.90
CA PRO A 272 8.20 19.83 -55.04
C PRO A 272 7.99 18.58 -55.90
N GLN A 273 8.68 17.48 -55.56
CA GLN A 273 8.50 16.23 -56.29
C GLN A 273 7.07 15.68 -56.06
N PRO A 274 6.52 14.88 -57.00
CA PRO A 274 5.19 14.28 -56.83
C PRO A 274 5.04 13.52 -55.50
N LEU A 275 6.11 12.88 -55.01
CA LEU A 275 6.11 12.17 -53.72
C LEU A 275 5.99 13.10 -52.50
N ASP A 276 6.52 14.33 -52.56
CA ASP A 276 6.40 15.30 -51.46
C ASP A 276 4.94 15.75 -51.28
N ILE A 277 4.22 15.92 -52.39
CA ILE A 277 2.80 16.23 -52.44
C ILE A 277 1.99 15.08 -51.80
N VAL A 278 2.29 13.84 -52.16
CA VAL A 278 1.66 12.65 -51.59
C VAL A 278 1.91 12.57 -50.09
N PHE A 279 3.16 12.74 -49.63
CA PHE A 279 3.50 12.64 -48.21
C PHE A 279 2.86 13.75 -47.36
N ARG A 280 2.75 14.96 -47.92
CA ARG A 280 2.00 16.07 -47.32
C ARG A 280 0.53 15.71 -47.09
N ASN A 281 -0.11 15.03 -48.05
CA ASN A 281 -1.49 14.58 -47.93
C ASN A 281 -1.61 13.45 -46.90
N VAL A 282 -0.68 12.49 -46.90
CA VAL A 282 -0.59 11.44 -45.89
C VAL A 282 -0.49 12.04 -44.49
N ARG A 283 0.41 13.02 -44.26
CA ARG A 283 0.56 13.67 -42.94
C ARG A 283 -0.73 14.31 -42.44
N TYR A 284 -1.43 15.05 -43.32
CA TYR A 284 -2.72 15.64 -42.99
C TYR A 284 -3.75 14.57 -42.64
N LEU A 285 -3.84 13.52 -43.45
CA LEU A 285 -4.75 12.40 -43.21
C LEU A 285 -4.44 11.69 -41.89
N MET A 286 -3.17 11.47 -41.56
CA MET A 286 -2.75 10.84 -40.31
C MET A 286 -3.10 11.71 -39.08
N LEU A 287 -2.97 13.04 -39.18
CA LEU A 287 -3.42 13.97 -38.14
C LEU A 287 -4.95 13.95 -37.97
N VAL A 288 -5.71 13.93 -39.07
CA VAL A 288 -7.18 13.80 -39.05
C VAL A 288 -7.59 12.49 -38.38
N LEU A 289 -7.00 11.37 -38.80
CA LEU A 289 -7.26 10.05 -38.21
C LEU A 289 -6.88 10.02 -36.73
N PHE A 290 -5.74 10.60 -36.35
CA PHE A 290 -5.32 10.70 -34.96
C PHE A 290 -6.36 11.47 -34.12
N TYR A 291 -6.76 12.68 -34.53
CA TYR A 291 -7.78 13.44 -33.80
C TYR A 291 -9.12 12.70 -33.74
N CYS A 292 -9.54 12.03 -34.81
CA CYS A 292 -10.77 11.22 -34.81
C CYS A 292 -10.69 10.07 -33.79
N THR A 293 -9.57 9.36 -33.72
CA THR A 293 -9.39 8.28 -32.74
C THR A 293 -9.34 8.81 -31.30
N ILE A 294 -8.72 9.97 -31.06
CA ILE A 294 -8.72 10.64 -29.75
C ILE A 294 -10.13 11.07 -29.33
N VAL A 295 -10.97 11.51 -30.26
CA VAL A 295 -12.38 11.80 -30.00
C VAL A 295 -13.14 10.54 -29.57
N LEU A 296 -12.86 9.39 -30.18
CA LEU A 296 -13.44 8.11 -29.75
C LEU A 296 -12.97 7.72 -28.34
N VAL A 297 -11.68 7.92 -28.02
CA VAL A 297 -11.14 7.71 -26.67
C VAL A 297 -11.84 8.64 -25.66
N ALA A 298 -12.04 9.91 -26.00
CA ALA A 298 -12.76 10.86 -25.16
C ALA A 298 -14.19 10.39 -24.85
N LYS A 299 -14.91 9.88 -25.86
CA LYS A 299 -16.25 9.29 -25.67
C LYS A 299 -16.24 8.11 -24.70
N GLN A 300 -15.24 7.23 -24.79
CA GLN A 300 -15.13 6.10 -23.85
C GLN A 300 -14.70 6.54 -22.45
N LEU A 301 -13.86 7.57 -22.31
CA LEU A 301 -13.49 8.15 -21.02
C LEU A 301 -14.67 8.87 -20.34
N VAL A 302 -15.53 9.52 -21.12
CA VAL A 302 -16.79 10.10 -20.62
C VAL A 302 -17.73 9.00 -20.17
N LYS A 303 -17.87 7.93 -20.97
CA LYS A 303 -18.66 6.77 -20.57
C LYS A 303 -18.10 6.11 -19.31
N ALA A 304 -16.78 5.99 -19.21
CA ALA A 304 -16.13 5.52 -18.00
C ALA A 304 -16.43 6.44 -16.84
N TYR A 305 -16.38 7.76 -17.00
CA TYR A 305 -16.82 8.70 -15.99
C TYR A 305 -18.30 8.51 -15.62
N GLU A 306 -19.23 8.36 -16.57
CA GLU A 306 -20.66 8.12 -16.32
C GLU A 306 -20.92 6.80 -15.57
N ASP A 307 -20.27 5.71 -15.99
CA ASP A 307 -20.33 4.41 -15.34
C ASP A 307 -19.70 4.45 -13.92
N TYR A 308 -18.68 5.30 -13.73
CA TYR A 308 -18.01 5.55 -12.45
C TYR A 308 -18.75 6.59 -11.57
N THR A 309 -19.70 7.36 -12.14
CA THR A 309 -20.48 8.42 -11.45
C THR A 309 -21.94 8.07 -11.25
N VAL A 310 -22.30 6.78 -11.23
CA VAL A 310 -23.58 6.36 -10.65
C VAL A 310 -23.62 6.85 -9.20
N PRO A 311 -24.48 7.82 -8.84
CA PRO A 311 -24.61 8.24 -7.46
C PRO A 311 -25.37 7.16 -6.70
N ALA A 312 -24.90 6.81 -5.50
CA ALA A 312 -25.65 6.07 -4.50
C ALA A 312 -26.98 6.80 -4.20
N ARG A 313 -28.04 6.47 -4.94
CA ARG A 313 -29.40 6.81 -4.55
C ARG A 313 -29.83 5.73 -3.56
N LYS A 314 -30.28 6.12 -2.36
CA LYS A 314 -30.87 5.25 -1.32
C LYS A 314 -31.54 4.02 -1.94
N ILE A 315 -30.80 2.91 -2.01
CA ILE A 315 -31.35 1.61 -2.35
C ILE A 315 -32.26 1.26 -1.18
N LYS A 316 -33.53 0.94 -1.45
CA LYS A 316 -34.49 0.59 -0.40
C LYS A 316 -33.89 -0.53 0.46
N GLU A 317 -33.49 -0.19 1.68
CA GLU A 317 -33.13 -1.19 2.69
C GLU A 317 -34.32 -2.13 2.82
N ARG A 318 -34.10 -3.43 2.58
CA ARG A 318 -35.15 -4.45 2.79
C ARG A 318 -35.06 -4.88 4.24
N GLU A 319 -36.11 -4.65 5.01
CA GLU A 319 -36.24 -5.22 6.36
C GLU A 319 -36.40 -6.74 6.23
N VAL A 320 -35.42 -7.46 6.76
CA VAL A 320 -35.33 -8.93 6.72
C VAL A 320 -36.05 -9.53 7.93
N ALA A 321 -35.86 -8.90 9.09
CA ALA A 321 -36.51 -9.32 10.33
C ALA A 321 -36.63 -8.15 11.32
N ARG A 322 -37.64 -8.22 12.17
CA ARG A 322 -37.83 -7.31 13.30
C ARG A 322 -38.15 -8.12 14.55
N PHE A 323 -37.38 -7.92 15.60
CA PHE A 323 -37.55 -8.62 16.87
C PHE A 323 -37.83 -7.60 17.97
N LYS A 324 -38.82 -7.86 18.83
CA LYS A 324 -39.16 -6.99 19.95
C LYS A 324 -39.01 -7.74 21.25
N GLY A 325 -38.27 -7.16 22.19
CA GLY A 325 -38.13 -7.66 23.55
C GLY A 325 -38.70 -6.65 24.54
N ASN A 326 -39.63 -7.11 25.39
CA ASN A 326 -40.12 -6.35 26.52
C ASN A 326 -39.42 -6.82 27.80
N LYS A 327 -39.21 -5.91 28.75
CA LYS A 327 -38.65 -6.25 30.06
C LYS A 327 -39.57 -7.24 30.80
N LYS A 328 -39.04 -8.41 31.17
CA LYS A 328 -39.72 -9.42 32.01
C LYS A 328 -38.73 -9.90 33.07
N ASN A 329 -39.13 -9.87 34.34
CA ASN A 329 -38.30 -10.27 35.48
C ASN A 329 -36.90 -9.65 35.44
N GLY A 330 -36.82 -8.35 35.15
CA GLY A 330 -35.53 -7.67 35.17
C GLY A 330 -34.64 -7.82 33.95
N ARG A 331 -34.97 -8.75 33.04
CA ARG A 331 -34.18 -9.05 31.85
C ARG A 331 -34.93 -8.74 30.56
N ILE A 332 -34.16 -8.50 29.50
CA ILE A 332 -34.63 -8.41 28.13
C ILE A 332 -33.88 -9.43 27.32
N LYS A 333 -34.59 -10.47 26.90
CA LYS A 333 -34.06 -11.49 25.99
C LYS A 333 -34.75 -11.40 24.64
N ILE A 334 -33.96 -11.31 23.58
CA ILE A 334 -34.39 -11.32 22.19
C ILE A 334 -33.64 -12.42 21.48
N SER A 335 -34.37 -13.46 21.05
CA SER A 335 -33.83 -14.55 20.26
C SER A 335 -34.64 -14.72 18.98
N GLY A 336 -33.99 -14.96 17.86
CA GLY A 336 -34.70 -15.26 16.62
C GLY A 336 -33.79 -15.54 15.43
N SER A 337 -34.38 -16.11 14.37
CA SER A 337 -33.65 -16.46 13.15
C SER A 337 -34.00 -15.53 11.99
N PHE A 338 -33.03 -15.21 11.15
CA PHE A 338 -33.24 -14.48 9.91
C PHE A 338 -32.45 -15.12 8.76
N GLU A 339 -32.88 -14.91 7.51
CA GLU A 339 -32.26 -15.51 6.33
C GLU A 339 -31.64 -14.44 5.43
N ILE A 340 -30.38 -14.66 5.05
CA ILE A 340 -29.65 -13.83 4.10
C ILE A 340 -29.48 -14.63 2.81
N THR A 341 -29.93 -14.05 1.70
CA THR A 341 -30.00 -14.75 0.41
C THR A 341 -28.78 -14.51 -0.47
N THR A 342 -27.93 -13.52 -0.16
CA THR A 342 -26.86 -13.07 -1.06
C THR A 342 -25.49 -12.93 -0.36
N PHE A 343 -24.41 -13.36 -1.02
CA PHE A 343 -23.03 -13.37 -0.47
C PHE A 343 -22.39 -11.97 -0.37
N GLN A 344 -22.88 -10.98 -1.15
CA GLN A 344 -22.22 -9.67 -1.33
C GLN A 344 -22.93 -8.49 -0.63
N LYS A 345 -23.87 -8.75 0.28
CA LYS A 345 -24.65 -7.69 0.95
C LYS A 345 -24.27 -7.55 2.42
N TRP A 346 -24.29 -6.31 2.89
CA TRP A 346 -24.15 -5.99 4.31
C TRP A 346 -25.46 -6.30 5.03
N CYS A 347 -25.34 -6.90 6.21
CA CYS A 347 -26.42 -7.05 7.15
C CYS A 347 -26.31 -5.95 8.22
N ARG A 348 -27.35 -5.13 8.33
CA ARG A 348 -27.44 -4.05 9.31
C ARG A 348 -28.37 -4.47 10.42
N ILE A 349 -27.82 -4.59 11.63
CA ILE A 349 -28.57 -4.83 12.86
C ILE A 349 -28.72 -3.49 13.59
N GLY A 350 -29.92 -2.92 13.57
CA GLY A 350 -30.23 -1.73 14.37
C GLY A 350 -30.89 -2.11 15.68
N LEU A 351 -30.51 -1.44 16.76
CA LEU A 351 -31.11 -1.48 18.09
C LEU A 351 -31.77 -0.12 18.34
N ILE A 352 -33.09 -0.08 18.58
CA ILE A 352 -33.73 1.10 19.16
C ILE A 352 -34.15 0.80 20.58
N PHE A 353 -33.74 1.69 21.46
CA PHE A 353 -34.07 1.69 22.87
C PHE A 353 -35.25 2.63 23.11
N ARG A 354 -36.27 2.16 23.84
CA ARG A 354 -37.35 3.02 24.34
C ARG A 354 -37.33 3.01 25.87
N PHE A 355 -37.19 4.21 26.43
CA PHE A 355 -37.16 4.48 27.87
C PHE A 355 -38.52 4.93 28.39
N SER A 356 -38.76 4.75 29.69
CA SER A 356 -39.97 5.21 30.36
C SER A 356 -40.11 6.74 30.40
N GLU A 357 -38.99 7.47 30.40
CA GLU A 357 -38.95 8.94 30.36
C GLU A 357 -37.77 9.44 29.49
N SER A 358 -37.77 10.73 29.10
CA SER A 358 -36.70 11.34 28.31
C SER A 358 -35.42 11.53 29.13
N ILE A 359 -34.37 10.76 28.83
CA ILE A 359 -33.05 10.89 29.45
C ILE A 359 -32.33 12.14 28.91
N LYS A 360 -31.91 13.04 29.80
CA LYS A 360 -30.94 14.10 29.47
C LYS A 360 -29.53 13.51 29.63
N TRP A 361 -28.74 13.51 28.55
CA TRP A 361 -27.40 12.95 28.56
C TRP A 361 -26.41 13.96 29.19
N TYR A 362 -26.08 13.79 30.48
CA TYR A 362 -24.99 14.56 31.11
C TYR A 362 -23.64 13.83 31.02
N GLU A 363 -22.55 14.61 31.14
CA GLU A 363 -21.15 14.19 31.06
C GLU A 363 -20.84 13.08 32.08
N TYR A 364 -20.19 12.02 31.60
CA TYR A 364 -19.98 10.80 32.36
C TYR A 364 -18.49 10.67 32.74
N GLU A 365 -18.24 10.35 34.01
CA GLU A 365 -16.90 10.03 34.52
C GLU A 365 -16.61 8.53 34.32
N PRO A 366 -15.57 8.14 33.54
CA PRO A 366 -15.29 6.74 33.18
C PRO A 366 -15.01 5.77 34.34
N SER A 367 -14.76 6.30 35.55
CA SER A 367 -14.45 5.54 36.77
C SER A 367 -15.64 4.73 37.32
N LEU A 368 -16.87 4.98 36.86
CA LEU A 368 -18.10 4.33 37.34
C LEU A 368 -18.54 3.10 36.51
N GLY A 369 -17.81 2.73 35.45
CA GLY A 369 -18.25 1.75 34.43
C GLY A 369 -18.44 0.31 34.91
N SER A 370 -17.85 -0.03 36.06
CA SER A 370 -17.92 -1.36 36.68
C SER A 370 -19.24 -1.64 37.42
N GLN A 371 -20.12 -0.63 37.58
CA GLN A 371 -21.39 -0.75 38.29
C GLN A 371 -22.60 -1.07 37.39
N PHE A 372 -22.38 -1.30 36.09
CA PHE A 372 -23.48 -1.44 35.12
C PHE A 372 -23.65 -2.86 34.58
N ASN A 373 -24.90 -3.24 34.35
CA ASN A 373 -25.28 -4.53 33.78
C ASN A 373 -24.57 -4.83 32.45
N LYS A 374 -24.17 -6.09 32.27
CA LYS A 374 -23.60 -6.58 31.01
C LYS A 374 -24.69 -6.94 30.01
N TYR A 375 -24.41 -6.73 28.73
CA TYR A 375 -25.18 -7.32 27.64
C TYR A 375 -24.37 -8.44 26.99
N ARG A 376 -25.09 -9.44 26.49
CA ARG A 376 -24.55 -10.49 25.63
C ARG A 376 -25.24 -10.42 24.28
N LEU A 377 -24.46 -10.29 23.22
CA LEU A 377 -24.94 -10.37 21.83
C LEU A 377 -24.18 -11.46 21.09
N SER A 378 -24.89 -12.44 20.57
CA SER A 378 -24.32 -13.49 19.74
C SER A 378 -25.07 -13.66 18.42
N ILE A 379 -24.31 -13.87 17.35
CA ILE A 379 -24.84 -14.22 16.02
C ILE A 379 -24.16 -15.52 15.58
N ALA A 380 -24.93 -16.55 15.28
CA ALA A 380 -24.44 -17.85 14.83
C ALA A 380 -24.97 -18.22 13.45
N ASP A 381 -24.23 -19.06 12.73
CA ASP A 381 -24.72 -19.73 11.52
C ASP A 381 -25.61 -20.94 11.86
N ARG A 382 -26.20 -21.59 10.84
CA ARG A 382 -27.03 -22.80 10.99
C ARG A 382 -26.29 -24.00 11.60
N LEU A 383 -24.95 -23.99 11.60
CA LEU A 383 -24.12 -25.05 12.20
C LEU A 383 -23.77 -24.74 13.67
N GLY A 384 -24.27 -23.62 14.23
CA GLY A 384 -23.99 -23.18 15.59
C GLY A 384 -22.63 -22.51 15.75
N ASN A 385 -21.91 -22.22 14.65
CA ASN A 385 -20.65 -21.51 14.73
C ASN A 385 -20.91 -20.04 15.07
N CYS A 386 -20.39 -19.60 16.21
CA CYS A 386 -20.53 -18.23 16.65
C CYS A 386 -19.68 -17.30 15.75
N LEU A 387 -20.37 -16.48 14.95
CA LEU A 387 -19.75 -15.53 14.02
C LEU A 387 -19.42 -14.20 14.70
N PHE A 388 -20.26 -13.81 15.64
CA PHE A 388 -20.10 -12.61 16.44
C PHE A 388 -20.48 -12.94 17.87
N PHE A 389 -19.63 -12.57 18.82
CA PHE A 389 -19.91 -12.66 20.26
C PHE A 389 -19.38 -11.41 20.94
N GLU A 390 -20.23 -10.78 21.75
CA GLU A 390 -19.83 -9.68 22.60
C GLU A 390 -20.47 -9.82 23.98
N ASP A 391 -19.66 -9.60 25.02
CA ASP A 391 -20.06 -9.61 26.43
C ASP A 391 -19.34 -8.46 27.16
N ARG A 392 -20.05 -7.35 27.40
CA ARG A 392 -19.49 -6.10 27.98
C ARG A 392 -20.54 -5.36 28.79
N SER A 393 -20.10 -4.38 29.60
CA SER A 393 -20.99 -3.42 30.27
C SER A 393 -21.86 -2.68 29.25
N PHE A 394 -23.14 -2.50 29.55
CA PHE A 394 -24.06 -1.73 28.74
C PHE A 394 -23.59 -0.28 28.60
N MET A 395 -23.01 0.30 29.67
CA MET A 395 -22.46 1.66 29.59
C MET A 395 -21.19 1.73 28.75
N ASP A 396 -20.36 0.69 28.71
CA ASP A 396 -19.25 0.62 27.74
C ASP A 396 -19.77 0.62 26.31
N PHE A 397 -20.81 -0.17 26.03
CA PHE A 397 -21.47 -0.18 24.73
C PHE A 397 -22.07 1.18 24.38
N ILE A 398 -22.73 1.85 25.33
CA ILE A 398 -23.26 3.20 25.15
C ILE A 398 -22.15 4.26 25.01
N SER A 399 -21.02 4.10 25.70
CA SER A 399 -19.88 5.02 25.63
C SER A 399 -19.21 5.04 24.26
N LEU A 400 -19.25 3.92 23.51
CA LEU A 400 -18.85 3.86 22.09
C LEU A 400 -19.63 4.89 21.23
N PHE A 401 -20.79 5.35 21.71
CA PHE A 401 -21.69 6.24 21.01
C PHE A 401 -21.72 7.67 21.56
N LYS A 402 -20.96 7.97 22.63
CA LYS A 402 -21.09 9.20 23.42
C LYS A 402 -20.02 10.28 23.14
N THR A 403 -18.92 9.97 22.46
CA THR A 403 -17.98 11.01 22.03
C THR A 403 -18.61 11.86 20.93
N THR A 404 -18.58 13.18 21.11
CA THR A 404 -19.00 14.28 20.21
C THR A 404 -18.31 14.32 18.84
N CYS A 405 -17.81 13.19 18.37
CA CYS A 405 -17.36 12.97 17.00
C CYS A 405 -18.39 12.08 16.30
N THR A 406 -19.06 12.61 15.28
CA THR A 406 -19.65 11.79 14.23
C THR A 406 -18.58 10.83 13.69
N GLY A 407 -18.61 9.56 14.11
CA GLY A 407 -17.54 8.61 13.83
C GLY A 407 -18.03 7.18 13.79
N ARG A 408 -17.55 6.43 12.78
CA ARG A 408 -17.71 4.98 12.65
C ARG A 408 -16.56 4.29 13.37
N LEU A 409 -16.86 3.37 14.28
CA LEU A 409 -15.86 2.54 14.94
C LEU A 409 -15.81 1.15 14.30
N TRP A 410 -14.62 0.69 13.89
CA TRP A 410 -14.41 -0.59 13.22
C TRP A 410 -13.98 -1.66 14.22
N LEU A 411 -14.84 -2.66 14.47
CA LEU A 411 -14.63 -3.76 15.44
C LEU A 411 -14.24 -5.07 14.73
N GLY A 412 -13.42 -5.00 13.67
CA GLY A 412 -13.16 -6.16 12.80
C GLY A 412 -14.17 -6.21 11.66
N ARG A 413 -14.82 -7.35 11.37
CA ARG A 413 -15.84 -7.45 10.29
C ARG A 413 -17.12 -6.62 10.53
N TYR A 414 -17.12 -5.74 11.53
CA TYR A 414 -18.29 -5.06 12.06
C TYR A 414 -18.04 -3.56 12.21
N THR A 415 -19.06 -2.74 11.95
CA THR A 415 -19.01 -1.27 12.16
C THR A 415 -20.14 -0.81 13.07
N ALA A 416 -19.85 0.02 14.06
CA ALA A 416 -20.86 0.59 14.95
C ALA A 416 -21.14 2.06 14.57
N THR A 417 -22.42 2.45 14.50
CA THR A 417 -22.88 3.84 14.24
C THR A 417 -24.02 4.23 15.15
N HIS A 418 -24.06 5.51 15.56
CA HIS A 418 -25.11 6.06 16.42
C HIS A 418 -25.82 7.25 15.78
N LYS A 419 -27.14 7.34 15.98
CA LYS A 419 -27.95 8.50 15.57
C LYS A 419 -29.11 8.72 16.55
N GLY A 420 -28.95 9.62 17.52
CA GLY A 420 -30.02 9.97 18.47
C GLY A 420 -30.27 8.90 19.52
N ASN A 421 -31.40 8.17 19.43
CA ASN A 421 -31.74 7.05 20.33
C ASN A 421 -31.53 5.67 19.66
N VAL A 422 -30.75 5.64 18.56
CA VAL A 422 -30.59 4.47 17.70
C VAL A 422 -29.12 4.09 17.62
N ALA A 423 -28.80 2.87 18.04
CA ALA A 423 -27.50 2.25 17.84
C ALA A 423 -27.58 1.25 16.68
N ILE A 424 -26.56 1.22 15.83
CA ILE A 424 -26.52 0.38 14.63
C ILE A 424 -25.20 -0.38 14.62
N LEU A 425 -25.29 -1.71 14.48
CA LEU A 425 -24.20 -2.62 14.19
C LEU A 425 -24.32 -3.09 12.73
N GLU A 426 -23.26 -2.92 11.93
CA GLU A 426 -23.18 -3.36 10.53
C GLU A 426 -22.23 -4.55 10.45
N PHE A 427 -22.55 -5.60 9.68
CA PHE A 427 -21.63 -6.71 9.44
C PHE A 427 -21.78 -7.35 8.07
N ILE A 428 -20.72 -8.01 7.59
CA ILE A 428 -20.75 -8.79 6.35
C ILE A 428 -20.91 -10.28 6.72
N PRO A 429 -22.01 -10.93 6.30
CA PRO A 429 -22.20 -12.36 6.51
C PRO A 429 -21.14 -13.16 5.72
N PRO A 430 -20.60 -14.25 6.28
CA PRO A 430 -19.60 -15.07 5.61
C PRO A 430 -20.17 -15.88 4.43
N SER A 431 -21.48 -16.15 4.41
CA SER A 431 -22.17 -16.89 3.35
C SER A 431 -23.68 -16.57 3.31
N PRO A 432 -24.40 -16.85 2.22
CA PRO A 432 -25.85 -16.94 2.24
C PRO A 432 -26.30 -18.05 3.19
N GLY A 433 -27.37 -17.83 3.93
CA GLY A 433 -27.90 -18.84 4.84
C GLY A 433 -28.81 -18.27 5.92
N ARG A 434 -29.32 -19.19 6.75
CA ARG A 434 -30.11 -18.86 7.95
C ARG A 434 -29.17 -18.62 9.12
N TYR A 435 -29.42 -17.55 9.84
CA TYR A 435 -28.64 -17.06 10.97
C TYR A 435 -29.52 -17.03 12.22
N GLU A 436 -28.91 -17.27 13.37
CA GLU A 436 -29.53 -17.11 14.68
C GLU A 436 -28.93 -15.92 15.41
N LEU A 437 -29.79 -15.10 16.00
CA LEU A 437 -29.42 -13.98 16.86
C LEU A 437 -29.96 -14.24 18.25
N ASP A 438 -29.10 -14.14 19.25
CA ASP A 438 -29.47 -14.13 20.66
C ASP A 438 -28.89 -12.87 21.31
N PHE A 439 -29.75 -12.12 21.97
CA PHE A 439 -29.43 -10.92 22.71
C PHE A 439 -30.03 -11.02 24.11
N ASP A 440 -29.20 -10.90 25.14
CA ASP A 440 -29.60 -10.94 26.54
C ASP A 440 -29.02 -9.73 27.26
N LEU A 441 -29.89 -8.93 27.86
CA LEU A 441 -29.55 -7.78 28.66
C LEU A 441 -30.21 -7.91 30.02
N ALA A 442 -29.39 -7.96 31.08
CA ALA A 442 -29.86 -7.67 32.43
C ALA A 442 -30.19 -6.17 32.48
N ALA A 443 -31.46 -5.84 32.76
CA ALA A 443 -32.00 -4.49 32.73
C ALA A 443 -32.56 -4.08 34.10
N ASP A 444 -31.99 -4.64 35.17
CA ASP A 444 -32.47 -4.49 36.55
C ASP A 444 -32.08 -3.18 37.23
N GLU A 445 -31.18 -2.41 36.64
CA GLU A 445 -30.72 -1.18 37.25
C GLU A 445 -31.67 -0.01 37.00
N VAL A 446 -32.11 0.59 38.10
CA VAL A 446 -32.76 1.89 38.12
C VAL A 446 -31.66 2.94 38.05
N PHE A 447 -31.67 3.78 37.02
CA PHE A 447 -30.74 4.90 36.95
C PHE A 447 -31.21 5.97 37.94
N SER A 448 -30.46 6.21 39.02
CA SER A 448 -30.65 7.35 39.94
C SER A 448 -29.37 8.17 40.03
N GLU A 449 -29.46 9.46 39.75
CA GLU A 449 -28.37 10.40 40.02
C GLU A 449 -28.27 10.69 41.53
N PRO A 450 -27.06 10.79 42.10
CA PRO A 450 -26.89 11.28 43.48
C PRO A 450 -27.52 12.68 43.61
N GLY A 451 -28.58 12.80 44.41
CA GLY A 451 -29.29 14.07 44.63
C GLY A 451 -30.52 14.32 43.76
N HIS A 452 -30.85 13.46 42.78
CA HIS A 452 -32.08 13.57 41.99
C HIS A 452 -32.93 12.29 42.05
N LYS A 453 -34.19 12.41 42.50
CA LYS A 453 -35.17 11.30 42.64
C LYS A 453 -35.69 10.73 41.31
N ARG A 454 -35.19 11.14 40.15
CA ARG A 454 -35.72 10.68 38.86
C ARG A 454 -35.19 9.28 38.54
N MET A 455 -36.11 8.33 38.46
CA MET A 455 -35.85 6.93 38.13
C MET A 455 -36.27 6.67 36.68
N THR A 456 -35.31 6.54 35.77
CA THR A 456 -35.59 6.08 34.40
C THR A 456 -35.40 4.57 34.29
N SER A 457 -36.36 3.88 33.68
CA SER A 457 -36.31 2.44 33.47
C SER A 457 -36.39 2.09 31.99
N PHE A 458 -35.72 1.00 31.62
CA PHE A 458 -35.74 0.47 30.27
C PHE A 458 -37.06 -0.28 30.00
N GLN A 459 -37.81 0.10 28.96
CA GLN A 459 -39.14 -0.47 28.71
C GLN A 459 -39.18 -1.45 27.53
N GLU A 460 -38.62 -1.07 26.38
CA GLU A 460 -38.71 -1.86 25.14
C GLU A 460 -37.41 -1.76 24.34
N LEU A 461 -36.95 -2.89 23.83
CA LEU A 461 -35.86 -2.97 22.86
C LEU A 461 -36.40 -3.52 21.53
N THR A 462 -36.17 -2.78 20.45
CA THR A 462 -36.50 -3.25 19.09
C THR A 462 -35.23 -3.51 18.28
N LEU A 463 -35.09 -4.80 17.94
CA LEU A 463 -34.24 -5.45 16.94
C LEU A 463 -34.66 -5.19 15.49
N TYR A 464 -33.90 -4.56 14.58
CA TYR A 464 -34.14 -4.76 13.12
C TYR A 464 -32.91 -5.31 12.44
N VAL A 465 -33.16 -6.21 11.50
CA VAL A 465 -32.17 -6.75 10.58
C VAL A 465 -32.53 -6.26 9.18
N ARG A 466 -31.63 -5.55 8.50
CA ARG A 466 -31.82 -5.03 7.15
C ARG A 466 -30.70 -5.49 6.23
N GLU A 467 -31.05 -5.86 5.01
CA GLU A 467 -30.09 -6.22 3.95
C GLU A 467 -29.81 -4.99 3.07
N GLY A 468 -28.53 -4.70 2.80
CA GLY A 468 -28.09 -3.57 1.98
C GLY A 468 -26.86 -3.88 1.13
N VAL A 469 -26.58 -3.09 0.08
CA VAL A 469 -25.56 -3.41 -0.94
C VAL A 469 -24.22 -2.66 -0.73
N GLU A 470 -24.17 -1.59 0.08
CA GLU A 470 -22.94 -0.81 0.32
C GLU A 470 -22.79 -0.34 1.78
N PRO A 471 -21.55 -0.20 2.31
CA PRO A 471 -21.28 0.61 3.48
C PRO A 471 -21.30 2.10 3.07
N MET A 472 -22.02 2.99 3.78
CA MET A 472 -22.05 4.43 3.44
C MET A 472 -20.64 5.01 3.22
N GLU A 473 -20.37 5.68 2.10
CA GLU A 473 -19.19 6.56 1.98
C GLU A 473 -19.42 7.79 2.89
N GLY A 474 -18.71 7.83 4.03
CA GLY A 474 -18.51 9.07 4.78
C GLY A 474 -17.37 9.90 4.16
N PRO A 475 -17.21 11.19 4.52
CA PRO A 475 -16.08 11.99 4.07
C PRO A 475 -14.77 11.28 4.40
N ALA A 476 -13.74 11.51 3.59
CA ALA A 476 -12.37 11.06 3.85
C ALA A 476 -11.87 11.64 5.19
N TYR A 477 -12.15 10.94 6.28
CA TYR A 477 -11.51 11.14 7.56
C TYR A 477 -10.32 10.19 7.62
N PRO A 478 -9.10 10.66 7.93
CA PRO A 478 -7.98 9.76 8.15
C PRO A 478 -8.37 8.85 9.31
N HIS A 479 -8.60 7.58 9.01
CA HIS A 479 -8.98 6.58 9.99
C HIS A 479 -7.77 6.32 10.92
N LYS A 480 -7.60 7.14 11.96
CA LYS A 480 -6.80 6.76 13.13
C LYS A 480 -7.71 5.88 13.97
N ARG A 481 -7.32 4.61 14.10
CA ARG A 481 -7.98 3.65 14.97
C ARG A 481 -7.74 4.15 16.40
N VAL A 482 -8.76 4.69 17.06
CA VAL A 482 -8.60 5.08 18.47
C VAL A 482 -8.62 3.79 19.28
N ASP A 483 -7.45 3.18 19.45
CA ASP A 483 -7.25 2.16 20.46
C ASP A 483 -7.30 2.88 21.82
N LEU A 484 -8.40 2.71 22.56
CA LEU A 484 -8.64 3.37 23.85
C LEU A 484 -7.64 2.95 24.93
N MET A 485 -6.88 1.86 24.72
CA MET A 485 -5.80 1.50 25.63
C MET A 485 -4.66 2.49 25.50
N LYS A 486 -4.31 3.07 26.63
CA LYS A 486 -3.16 3.95 26.78
C LYS A 486 -1.97 3.13 27.27
N VAL A 487 -0.79 3.70 27.09
CA VAL A 487 0.48 3.18 27.61
C VAL A 487 0.37 2.89 29.11
N ARG A 488 -0.28 3.78 29.87
CA ARG A 488 -0.46 3.62 31.32
C ARG A 488 -1.23 2.35 31.73
N ASP A 489 -2.08 1.81 30.85
CA ASP A 489 -2.90 0.63 31.13
C ASP A 489 -2.11 -0.68 30.95
N ILE A 490 -0.96 -0.62 30.28
CA ILE A 490 -0.17 -1.81 29.91
C ILE A 490 1.26 -1.80 30.44
N MET A 491 1.75 -0.64 30.91
CA MET A 491 3.12 -0.50 31.38
C MET A 491 3.39 -1.24 32.68
N THR A 492 4.62 -1.71 32.82
CA THR A 492 5.09 -2.35 34.04
C THR A 492 5.59 -1.31 35.02
N ARG A 493 5.23 -1.51 36.30
CA ARG A 493 5.61 -0.70 37.47
C ARG A 493 5.95 -1.65 38.64
N PRO A 494 6.89 -1.31 39.54
CA PRO A 494 7.82 -0.17 39.46
C PRO A 494 8.87 -0.34 38.35
N VAL A 495 9.52 0.76 37.94
CA VAL A 495 10.66 0.70 37.00
C VAL A 495 11.94 0.61 37.80
N ILE A 496 12.81 -0.32 37.44
CA ILE A 496 14.13 -0.44 38.03
C ILE A 496 15.06 0.54 37.30
N ALA A 497 15.61 1.46 38.07
CA ALA A 497 16.49 2.50 37.58
C ALA A 497 17.71 2.65 38.50
N GLU A 498 18.87 2.90 37.89
CA GLU A 498 20.15 3.06 38.56
C GLU A 498 20.82 4.37 38.15
N ASP A 499 21.71 4.89 38.98
CA ASP A 499 22.49 6.09 38.65
C ASP A 499 23.58 5.79 37.61
N GLY A 500 23.93 6.78 36.78
CA GLY A 500 24.98 6.66 35.77
C GLY A 500 26.37 6.29 36.32
N ALA A 501 26.63 6.55 37.61
CA ALA A 501 27.85 6.17 38.30
C ALA A 501 27.84 4.72 38.84
N ALA A 502 26.68 4.05 38.87
CA ALA A 502 26.57 2.67 39.33
C ALA A 502 27.46 1.73 38.50
N LEU A 503 27.99 0.69 39.15
CA LEU A 503 28.81 -0.31 38.48
C LEU A 503 27.96 -1.32 37.71
N VAL A 504 28.53 -1.89 36.66
CA VAL A 504 27.86 -2.92 35.87
C VAL A 504 27.57 -4.19 36.68
N THR A 505 28.36 -4.51 37.70
CA THR A 505 28.08 -5.61 38.65
C THR A 505 26.69 -5.48 39.25
N LYS A 506 26.38 -4.30 39.80
CA LYS A 506 25.08 -4.01 40.41
C LYS A 506 23.94 -4.17 39.41
N ILE A 507 24.12 -3.66 38.19
CA ILE A 507 23.12 -3.80 37.12
C ILE A 507 22.89 -5.26 36.75
N ALA A 508 23.96 -6.06 36.67
CA ALA A 508 23.86 -7.49 36.37
C ALA A 508 23.15 -8.26 37.50
N GLU A 509 23.41 -7.90 38.77
CA GLU A 509 22.71 -8.42 39.94
C GLU A 509 21.21 -8.11 39.86
N ASP A 510 20.84 -6.85 39.61
CA ASP A 510 19.43 -6.46 39.49
C ASP A 510 18.72 -7.21 38.34
N MET A 511 19.39 -7.39 37.20
CA MET A 511 18.83 -8.19 36.08
C MET A 511 18.68 -9.68 36.41
N ALA A 512 19.55 -10.22 37.27
CA ALA A 512 19.50 -11.60 37.69
C ALA A 512 18.41 -11.83 38.75
N GLU A 513 18.44 -11.05 39.83
CA GLU A 513 17.55 -11.17 40.99
C GLU A 513 16.10 -10.84 40.63
N LEU A 514 15.86 -9.75 39.89
CA LEU A 514 14.51 -9.31 39.54
C LEU A 514 13.99 -9.97 38.25
N GLY A 515 14.82 -10.77 37.57
CA GLY A 515 14.45 -11.43 36.32
C GLY A 515 14.12 -10.45 35.18
N ILE A 516 14.65 -9.23 35.24
CA ILE A 516 14.45 -8.19 34.22
C ILE A 516 15.54 -8.26 33.14
N GLY A 517 15.24 -7.73 31.95
CA GLY A 517 16.16 -7.71 30.81
C GLY A 517 16.64 -6.32 30.41
N SER A 518 16.34 -5.30 31.23
CA SER A 518 16.78 -3.93 31.02
C SER A 518 16.65 -3.09 32.30
N VAL A 519 17.58 -2.16 32.51
CA VAL A 519 17.58 -1.17 33.60
C VAL A 519 17.67 0.22 32.99
N VAL A 520 16.85 1.16 33.47
CA VAL A 520 16.90 2.57 33.02
C VAL A 520 18.00 3.28 33.80
N ILE A 521 18.85 4.04 33.11
CA ILE A 521 19.95 4.78 33.74
C ILE A 521 19.55 6.24 33.88
N THR A 522 19.73 6.76 35.08
CA THR A 522 19.42 8.15 35.44
C THR A 522 20.69 8.99 35.54
N SER A 523 20.57 10.28 35.29
CA SER A 523 21.58 11.29 35.52
C SER A 523 20.88 12.44 36.23
N GLU A 524 21.36 12.82 37.42
CA GLU A 524 20.74 13.88 38.24
C GLU A 524 19.24 13.61 38.50
N GLY A 525 18.87 12.35 38.71
CA GLY A 525 17.48 11.93 38.95
C GLY A 525 16.59 11.89 37.71
N LYS A 526 17.06 12.30 36.54
CA LYS A 526 16.31 12.25 35.26
C LYS A 526 16.71 11.04 34.43
N PRO A 527 15.78 10.39 33.70
CA PRO A 527 16.08 9.25 32.86
C PRO A 527 16.95 9.66 31.66
N ALA A 528 18.17 9.12 31.56
CA ALA A 528 19.19 9.53 30.59
C ALA A 528 19.53 8.44 29.56
N GLY A 529 19.45 7.17 29.95
CA GLY A 529 19.79 6.05 29.08
C GLY A 529 19.13 4.74 29.50
N ILE A 530 19.43 3.66 28.78
CA ILE A 530 18.97 2.31 29.12
C ILE A 530 20.08 1.30 28.87
N ILE A 531 20.21 0.31 29.75
CA ILE A 531 21.10 -0.83 29.60
C ILE A 531 20.25 -2.09 29.44
N THR A 532 20.57 -2.92 28.46
CA THR A 532 19.95 -4.22 28.21
C THR A 532 20.97 -5.35 28.34
N GLU A 533 20.51 -6.60 28.40
CA GLU A 533 21.40 -7.79 28.38
C GLU A 533 22.40 -7.76 27.20
N ARG A 534 22.00 -7.21 26.05
CA ARG A 534 22.89 -7.05 24.88
C ARG A 534 24.00 -6.03 25.14
N ASP A 535 23.69 -4.93 25.83
CA ASP A 535 24.71 -3.93 26.18
C ASP A 535 25.71 -4.50 27.17
N LEU A 536 25.24 -5.23 28.18
CA LEU A 536 26.09 -5.97 29.12
C LEU A 536 26.98 -6.99 28.40
N ALA A 537 26.38 -7.87 27.61
CA ALA A 537 27.09 -8.93 26.91
C ALA A 537 28.09 -8.39 25.89
N LEU A 538 27.76 -7.34 25.14
CA LEU A 538 28.62 -6.91 24.02
C LEU A 538 29.55 -5.75 24.40
N LYS A 539 29.09 -4.73 25.13
CA LYS A 539 29.94 -3.54 25.38
C LYS A 539 30.99 -3.77 26.47
N VAL A 540 30.76 -4.72 27.38
CA VAL A 540 31.71 -5.10 28.44
C VAL A 540 32.62 -6.22 27.96
N LEU A 541 32.05 -7.33 27.47
CA LEU A 541 32.83 -8.52 27.09
C LEU A 541 33.73 -8.29 25.88
N LEU A 542 33.29 -7.52 24.87
CA LEU A 542 34.15 -7.22 23.70
C LEU A 542 35.37 -6.36 24.04
N LYS A 543 35.30 -5.58 25.12
CA LYS A 543 36.43 -4.82 25.65
C LYS A 543 37.28 -5.64 26.62
N ASN A 544 36.90 -6.90 26.87
CA ASN A 544 37.53 -7.81 27.81
C ASN A 544 37.74 -7.21 29.22
N LYS A 545 36.78 -6.38 29.66
CA LYS A 545 36.78 -5.75 30.98
C LYS A 545 36.00 -6.58 31.99
N ARG A 546 36.29 -6.37 33.28
CA ARG A 546 35.48 -6.91 34.38
C ARG A 546 34.26 -6.02 34.62
N ALA A 547 33.21 -6.57 35.22
CA ALA A 547 31.99 -5.81 35.48
C ALA A 547 32.21 -4.75 36.58
N SER A 548 33.12 -5.04 37.52
CA SER A 548 33.52 -4.16 38.61
C SER A 548 34.29 -2.92 38.15
N GLU A 549 34.83 -2.94 36.93
CA GLU A 549 35.65 -1.87 36.35
C GLU A 549 34.86 -0.88 35.48
N VAL A 550 33.58 -1.15 35.20
CA VAL A 550 32.79 -0.42 34.20
C VAL A 550 31.59 0.24 34.85
N LYS A 551 31.40 1.54 34.57
CA LYS A 551 30.22 2.28 35.03
C LYS A 551 29.06 2.20 34.03
N ALA A 552 27.84 2.33 34.53
CA ALA A 552 26.61 2.31 33.74
C ALA A 552 26.65 3.32 32.58
N LYS A 553 27.06 4.56 32.86
CA LYS A 553 27.13 5.63 31.84
C LYS A 553 28.06 5.33 30.67
N GLU A 554 29.05 4.44 30.83
CA GLU A 554 29.99 4.07 29.76
C GLU A 554 29.38 3.14 28.72
N ILE A 555 28.34 2.39 29.10
CA ILE A 555 27.73 1.36 28.24
C ILE A 555 26.25 1.59 27.97
N MET A 556 25.59 2.52 28.65
CA MET A 556 24.19 2.83 28.39
C MET A 556 23.97 3.24 26.93
N SER A 557 22.82 2.87 26.40
CA SER A 557 22.40 3.32 25.07
C SER A 557 21.68 4.67 25.21
N PHE A 558 22.09 5.64 24.39
CA PHE A 558 21.56 7.01 24.32
C PHE A 558 21.44 7.44 22.85
N PRO A 559 20.51 8.35 22.48
CA PRO A 559 19.51 9.01 23.34
C PRO A 559 18.39 8.04 23.80
N LEU A 560 17.84 8.29 24.99
CA LEU A 560 16.75 7.47 25.53
C LEU A 560 15.44 7.74 24.78
N ILE A 561 14.85 6.71 24.20
CA ILE A 561 13.58 6.81 23.47
C ILE A 561 12.43 6.55 24.45
N THR A 562 11.66 7.58 24.77
CA THR A 562 10.60 7.55 25.78
C THR A 562 9.21 7.74 25.16
N THR A 563 8.17 7.52 25.97
CA THR A 563 6.77 7.79 25.59
C THR A 563 5.99 8.31 26.81
N GLY A 564 4.84 8.94 26.60
CA GLY A 564 3.99 9.45 27.68
C GLY A 564 2.96 8.40 28.14
N PRO A 565 2.43 8.51 29.38
CA PRO A 565 1.40 7.60 29.88
C PRO A 565 0.09 7.65 29.09
N GLU A 566 -0.22 8.83 28.53
CA GLU A 566 -1.43 9.08 27.76
C GLU A 566 -1.32 8.66 26.29
N THR A 567 -0.11 8.29 25.83
CA THR A 567 0.12 7.81 24.46
C THR A 567 -0.67 6.53 24.22
N SER A 568 -1.32 6.41 23.05
CA SER A 568 -2.07 5.20 22.70
C SER A 568 -1.13 4.00 22.51
N VAL A 569 -1.62 2.79 22.80
CA VAL A 569 -0.84 1.55 22.57
C VAL A 569 -0.45 1.39 21.09
N GLU A 570 -1.26 1.88 20.16
CA GLU A 570 -0.95 1.84 18.73
C GLU A 570 0.22 2.78 18.39
N GLU A 571 0.21 4.00 18.89
CA GLU A 571 1.30 4.95 18.70
C GLU A 571 2.59 4.48 19.36
N ALA A 572 2.50 3.88 20.55
CA ALA A 572 3.65 3.21 21.17
C ALA A 572 4.16 2.03 20.32
N CYS A 573 3.27 1.25 19.69
CA CYS A 573 3.63 0.18 18.77
C CYS A 573 4.36 0.71 17.52
N GLU A 574 3.89 1.82 16.96
CA GLU A 574 4.54 2.50 15.84
C GLU A 574 5.92 3.03 16.21
N LEU A 575 6.05 3.68 17.37
CA LEU A 575 7.31 4.21 17.88
C LEU A 575 8.34 3.09 18.10
N VAL A 576 7.94 1.98 18.74
CA VAL A 576 8.79 0.79 18.93
C VAL A 576 9.27 0.24 17.58
N ALA A 577 8.35 0.11 16.61
CA ALA A 577 8.67 -0.45 15.30
C ALA A 577 9.56 0.46 14.46
N GLU A 578 9.29 1.77 14.43
CA GLU A 578 10.05 2.76 13.67
C GLU A 578 11.47 2.93 14.23
N LYS A 579 11.59 3.04 15.55
CA LYS A 579 12.89 3.24 16.22
C LYS A 579 13.69 1.95 16.39
N GLY A 580 13.12 0.79 16.05
CA GLY A 580 13.80 -0.50 16.17
C GLY A 580 14.16 -0.90 17.60
N VAL A 581 13.48 -0.33 18.60
CA VAL A 581 13.68 -0.65 20.01
C VAL A 581 12.71 -1.75 20.44
N LYS A 582 12.94 -2.35 21.62
CA LYS A 582 12.03 -3.38 22.17
C LYS A 582 11.26 -2.91 23.40
N ARG A 583 11.65 -1.76 23.95
CA ARG A 583 11.19 -1.22 25.23
C ARG A 583 11.18 0.31 25.15
N LEU A 584 10.18 0.92 25.76
CA LEU A 584 9.99 2.36 25.89
C LEU A 584 9.80 2.68 27.37
N PRO A 585 10.76 3.37 28.01
CA PRO A 585 10.51 4.02 29.29
C PRO A 585 9.39 5.05 29.15
N VAL A 586 8.50 5.07 30.14
CA VAL A 586 7.35 5.96 30.20
C VAL A 586 7.67 7.10 31.15
N VAL A 587 7.64 8.32 30.63
CA VAL A 587 8.03 9.53 31.37
C VAL A 587 6.87 10.51 31.38
N GLU A 588 6.61 11.09 32.55
CA GLU A 588 5.63 12.16 32.77
C GLU A 588 6.30 13.25 33.60
N ASN A 589 6.32 14.50 33.09
CA ASN A 589 6.97 15.63 33.75
C ASN A 589 8.44 15.36 34.16
N ASP A 590 9.25 14.80 33.26
CA ASP A 590 10.64 14.35 33.50
C ASP A 590 10.81 13.22 34.53
N VAL A 591 9.72 12.69 35.09
CA VAL A 591 9.74 11.58 36.05
C VAL A 591 9.47 10.26 35.33
N LEU A 592 10.32 9.27 35.59
CA LEU A 592 10.16 7.90 35.09
C LEU A 592 9.06 7.18 35.89
N ILE A 593 7.95 6.85 35.23
CA ILE A 593 6.75 6.30 35.89
C ILE A 593 6.38 4.87 35.44
N GLY A 594 7.05 4.33 34.43
CA GLY A 594 6.74 3.01 33.88
C GLY A 594 7.67 2.57 32.75
N ILE A 595 7.56 1.33 32.31
CA ILE A 595 8.21 0.84 31.08
C ILE A 595 7.24 -0.04 30.29
N VAL A 596 7.14 0.18 28.98
CA VAL A 596 6.36 -0.66 28.05
C VAL A 596 7.32 -1.42 27.16
N SER A 597 7.16 -2.73 27.07
CA SER A 597 7.89 -3.59 26.14
C SER A 597 6.97 -4.18 25.07
N ILE A 598 7.58 -4.76 24.02
CA ILE A 598 6.85 -5.57 23.02
C ILE A 598 5.99 -6.65 23.70
N ARG A 599 6.46 -7.24 24.82
CA ARG A 599 5.67 -8.20 25.61
C ARG A 599 4.36 -7.58 26.09
N ASN A 600 4.42 -6.41 26.74
CA ASN A 600 3.23 -5.72 27.25
C ASN A 600 2.21 -5.46 26.12
N ILE A 601 2.71 -4.94 24.99
CA ILE A 601 1.88 -4.64 23.82
C ILE A 601 1.26 -5.91 23.25
N LEU A 602 2.06 -6.95 22.98
CA LEU A 602 1.59 -8.17 22.35
C LEU A 602 0.61 -8.95 23.23
N THR A 603 0.86 -9.05 24.54
CA THR A 603 -0.04 -9.73 25.48
C THR A 603 -1.46 -9.14 25.44
N LYS A 604 -1.57 -7.82 25.30
CA LYS A 604 -2.87 -7.13 25.19
C LYS A 604 -3.39 -7.09 23.75
N LYS A 605 -2.50 -7.09 22.75
CA LYS A 605 -2.82 -6.96 21.32
C LYS A 605 -2.02 -7.96 20.47
N PRO A 606 -2.34 -9.28 20.49
CA PRO A 606 -1.62 -10.28 19.69
C PRO A 606 -1.65 -10.00 18.18
N ARG A 607 -2.67 -9.29 17.70
CA ARG A 607 -2.79 -8.84 16.30
C ARG A 607 -1.59 -8.03 15.79
N TYR A 608 -0.83 -7.37 16.68
CA TYR A 608 0.34 -6.57 16.31
C TYR A 608 1.62 -7.39 16.12
N VAL A 609 1.58 -8.72 16.27
CA VAL A 609 2.73 -9.60 16.02
C VAL A 609 3.40 -9.33 14.67
N LYS A 610 2.62 -9.23 13.59
CA LYS A 610 3.18 -8.99 12.24
C LYS A 610 3.85 -7.62 12.08
N ARG A 611 3.57 -6.67 12.97
CA ARG A 611 4.19 -5.33 12.97
C ARG A 611 5.59 -5.36 13.58
N PHE A 612 5.78 -6.08 14.68
CA PHE A 612 7.09 -6.26 15.30
C PHE A 612 7.95 -7.32 14.60
N TYR A 613 7.28 -8.34 14.04
CA TYR A 613 7.91 -9.47 13.37
C TYR A 613 7.42 -9.55 11.91
N PRO A 614 7.77 -8.57 11.06
CA PRO A 614 7.35 -8.54 9.67
C PRO A 614 7.93 -9.73 8.90
N GLU A 615 7.32 -10.04 7.74
CA GLU A 615 7.87 -11.05 6.84
C GLU A 615 9.28 -10.67 6.42
N VAL A 616 10.25 -11.47 6.87
CA VAL A 616 11.64 -11.27 6.52
C VAL A 616 11.82 -11.66 5.05
N ARG A 617 11.57 -10.73 4.12
CA ARG A 617 11.99 -10.88 2.71
C ARG A 617 13.50 -10.69 2.54
N VAL A 618 14.16 -10.18 3.57
CA VAL A 618 15.60 -9.92 3.57
C VAL A 618 16.15 -10.30 4.94
N LEU A 619 16.59 -11.54 5.08
CA LEU A 619 17.53 -11.87 6.13
C LEU A 619 18.81 -11.10 5.78
N ALA A 620 19.01 -10.03 6.55
CA ALA A 620 20.26 -9.37 6.84
C ALA A 620 20.77 -8.30 5.85
N SER A 621 20.62 -7.02 6.22
CA SER A 621 21.49 -5.96 5.72
C SER A 621 22.93 -6.10 6.24
N ARG A 622 23.13 -6.72 7.42
CA ARG A 622 24.46 -6.97 8.03
C ARG A 622 25.10 -8.30 7.61
N CYS A 623 24.38 -9.43 7.65
CA CYS A 623 24.91 -10.72 7.18
C CYS A 623 25.18 -10.77 5.66
N LYS A 624 24.63 -9.84 4.85
CA LYS A 624 24.94 -9.77 3.41
C LYS A 624 26.41 -9.51 3.11
N GLN A 625 27.19 -8.94 4.02
CA GLN A 625 28.63 -8.74 3.82
C GLN A 625 29.43 -9.96 4.29
N ALA A 626 29.12 -10.52 5.47
CA ALA A 626 29.83 -11.67 6.03
C ALA A 626 29.52 -13.00 5.32
N VAL A 627 28.26 -13.27 5.00
CA VAL A 627 27.82 -14.53 4.36
C VAL A 627 28.22 -14.58 2.87
N ARG A 628 28.53 -13.43 2.26
CA ARG A 628 28.95 -13.31 0.86
C ARG A 628 30.31 -13.98 0.57
N LEU A 629 31.14 -14.12 1.59
CA LEU A 629 32.48 -14.71 1.47
C LEU A 629 32.50 -16.23 1.63
N VAL A 630 31.47 -16.82 2.27
CA VAL A 630 31.53 -18.21 2.75
C VAL A 630 30.56 -19.15 2.02
N VAL A 631 29.49 -18.63 1.39
CA VAL A 631 28.45 -19.48 0.78
C VAL A 631 28.26 -19.15 -0.70
N PRO A 632 28.69 -20.03 -1.63
CA PRO A 632 28.32 -19.96 -3.04
C PRO A 632 26.80 -19.97 -3.16
N TYR A 633 26.31 -19.10 -4.03
CA TYR A 633 24.91 -18.78 -4.27
C TYR A 633 24.07 -20.02 -4.65
N PHE A 634 23.58 -20.82 -3.70
CA PHE A 634 22.61 -21.90 -3.99
C PHE A 634 21.64 -22.21 -2.83
N LEU A 635 20.39 -22.49 -3.23
CA LEU A 635 19.26 -23.04 -2.46
C LEU A 635 18.44 -22.09 -1.55
N PHE A 636 17.81 -21.08 -2.14
CA PHE A 636 16.49 -20.61 -1.66
C PHE A 636 15.41 -20.99 -2.69
N ARG A 637 15.00 -22.26 -2.69
CA ARG A 637 13.78 -22.71 -3.37
C ARG A 637 12.63 -22.58 -2.37
N THR A 638 11.86 -21.49 -2.44
CA THR A 638 10.55 -21.41 -1.79
C THR A 638 9.51 -21.85 -2.81
N GLU A 639 8.97 -23.06 -2.64
CA GLU A 639 7.86 -23.56 -3.43
C GLU A 639 6.58 -22.77 -3.14
N LYS A 640 5.76 -22.57 -4.18
CA LYS A 640 4.41 -22.02 -4.05
C LYS A 640 3.55 -23.03 -3.29
N ARG A 641 2.95 -22.59 -2.19
CA ARG A 641 2.01 -23.40 -1.40
C ARG A 641 0.66 -23.53 -2.11
N SER A 642 0.19 -24.77 -2.21
CA SER A 642 -1.23 -25.11 -2.26
C SER A 642 -1.83 -24.90 -0.87
N GLU A 643 -3.04 -24.37 -0.82
CA GLU A 643 -3.85 -24.33 0.40
C GLU A 643 -4.18 -25.78 0.83
N ILE A 644 -4.27 -26.02 2.14
CA ILE A 644 -4.64 -27.29 2.83
C ILE A 644 -3.46 -28.20 3.24
N GLY A 645 -2.59 -27.74 4.15
CA GLY A 645 -1.61 -28.58 4.85
C GLY A 645 -1.10 -27.97 6.16
N GLU A 646 -0.84 -28.81 7.18
CA GLU A 646 -0.30 -28.41 8.48
C GLU A 646 1.11 -27.80 8.31
N LEU A 647 1.35 -26.61 8.86
CA LEU A 647 2.63 -25.89 8.75
C LEU A 647 3.73 -26.64 9.52
N LYS A 648 4.83 -26.96 8.84
CA LYS A 648 5.97 -27.69 9.43
C LYS A 648 7.10 -26.77 9.87
N VAL A 649 7.90 -27.23 10.83
CA VAL A 649 9.09 -26.52 11.34
C VAL A 649 10.05 -26.13 10.23
N ARG A 650 10.29 -27.04 9.27
CA ARG A 650 11.20 -26.79 8.16
C ARG A 650 10.84 -25.61 7.27
N GLU A 651 9.57 -25.24 7.24
CA GLU A 651 9.07 -24.11 6.45
C GLU A 651 9.32 -22.76 7.14
N ILE A 652 9.55 -22.76 8.47
CA ILE A 652 9.66 -21.53 9.28
C ILE A 652 11.02 -21.33 9.95
N MET A 653 11.88 -22.36 9.98
CA MET A 653 13.18 -22.29 10.64
C MET A 653 14.15 -21.36 9.92
N THR A 654 15.02 -20.71 10.70
CA THR A 654 16.11 -19.88 10.19
C THR A 654 17.32 -20.75 9.85
N ARG A 655 17.92 -20.48 8.67
CA ARG A 655 19.11 -21.14 8.12
C ARG A 655 20.01 -20.10 7.43
N PRO A 656 21.35 -20.25 7.44
CA PRO A 656 22.15 -21.25 8.16
C PRO A 656 22.17 -20.99 9.68
N VAL A 657 22.48 -22.02 10.47
CA VAL A 657 22.68 -21.87 11.93
C VAL A 657 24.14 -21.60 12.21
N ILE A 658 24.41 -20.64 13.08
CA ILE A 658 25.75 -20.35 13.57
C ILE A 658 25.99 -21.23 14.80
N ALA A 659 27.08 -22.00 14.74
CA ALA A 659 27.45 -22.93 15.79
C ALA A 659 28.95 -22.85 16.06
N GLU A 660 29.32 -23.01 17.34
CA GLU A 660 30.69 -22.95 17.83
C GLU A 660 31.03 -24.24 18.61
N ASP A 661 32.32 -24.52 18.80
CA ASP A 661 32.77 -25.65 19.62
C ASP A 661 32.69 -25.34 21.13
N GLU A 662 32.57 -26.37 21.96
CA GLU A 662 32.48 -26.24 23.41
C GLU A 662 33.73 -25.61 24.07
N GLU A 663 34.87 -25.66 23.39
CA GLU A 663 36.12 -25.01 23.81
C GLU A 663 36.28 -23.58 23.29
N THR A 664 35.35 -23.06 22.48
CA THR A 664 35.42 -21.67 21.98
C THR A 664 35.32 -20.66 23.13
N LEU A 665 36.20 -19.65 23.13
CA LEU A 665 36.21 -18.57 24.12
C LEU A 665 34.98 -17.66 24.00
N VAL A 666 34.51 -17.15 25.14
CA VAL A 666 33.39 -16.22 25.20
C VAL A 666 33.64 -14.93 24.41
N THR A 667 34.90 -14.46 24.30
CA THR A 667 35.26 -13.31 23.44
C THR A 667 34.86 -13.52 21.99
N THR A 668 35.10 -14.73 21.45
CA THR A 668 34.77 -15.08 20.07
C THR A 668 33.26 -15.13 19.91
N ILE A 669 32.56 -15.81 20.83
CA ILE A 669 31.10 -15.90 20.83
C ILE A 669 30.45 -14.51 20.88
N ALA A 670 30.93 -13.60 21.74
CA ALA A 670 30.45 -12.23 21.82
C ALA A 670 30.69 -11.46 20.53
N LYS A 671 31.86 -11.66 19.89
CA LYS A 671 32.20 -11.07 18.59
C LYS A 671 31.24 -11.54 17.50
N ASP A 672 31.00 -12.84 17.40
CA ASP A 672 30.09 -13.42 16.40
C ASP A 672 28.65 -12.96 16.60
N MET A 673 28.17 -12.91 17.86
CA MET A 673 26.84 -12.35 18.18
C MET A 673 26.72 -10.87 17.79
N ASN A 674 27.79 -10.10 17.92
CA ASN A 674 27.81 -8.69 17.55
C ASN A 674 27.84 -8.49 16.03
N GLU A 675 28.77 -9.13 15.33
CA GLU A 675 29.02 -9.00 13.90
C GLU A 675 27.85 -9.55 13.07
N LEU A 676 27.34 -10.72 13.45
CA LEU A 676 26.22 -11.37 12.76
C LEU A 676 24.85 -10.85 13.22
N GLY A 677 24.81 -10.08 14.31
CA GLY A 677 23.57 -9.53 14.86
C GLY A 677 22.60 -10.62 15.38
N ILE A 678 23.15 -11.75 15.84
CA ILE A 678 22.39 -12.86 16.40
C ILE A 678 22.36 -12.78 17.93
N GLY A 679 21.31 -13.32 18.55
CA GLY A 679 21.14 -13.30 20.01
C GLY A 679 21.35 -14.65 20.69
N SER A 680 21.80 -15.66 19.93
CA SER A 680 22.13 -16.99 20.43
C SER A 680 23.02 -17.75 19.46
N ILE A 681 23.88 -18.61 19.99
CA ILE A 681 24.76 -19.53 19.24
C ILE A 681 24.56 -20.94 19.79
N VAL A 682 24.45 -21.92 18.89
CA VAL A 682 24.39 -23.34 19.27
C VAL A 682 25.81 -23.83 19.53
N ILE A 683 26.03 -24.53 20.64
CA ILE A 683 27.33 -25.09 20.98
C ILE A 683 27.35 -26.56 20.59
N THR A 684 28.46 -26.98 19.99
CA THR A 684 28.69 -28.34 19.53
C THR A 684 29.77 -29.00 20.35
N ARG A 685 29.64 -30.31 20.52
CA ARG A 685 30.64 -31.18 21.15
C ARG A 685 30.96 -32.30 20.17
N LYS A 686 32.21 -32.38 19.71
CA LYS A 686 32.63 -33.35 18.69
C LYS A 686 31.72 -33.30 17.44
N GLY A 687 31.35 -32.08 17.01
CA GLY A 687 30.50 -31.84 15.84
C GLY A 687 28.99 -32.10 16.05
N LYS A 688 28.55 -32.54 17.23
CA LYS A 688 27.12 -32.73 17.54
C LYS A 688 26.57 -31.59 18.40
N PRO A 689 25.36 -31.07 18.14
CA PRO A 689 24.78 -29.99 18.94
C PRO A 689 24.54 -30.45 20.38
N SER A 690 25.12 -29.75 21.36
CA SER A 690 25.17 -30.15 22.78
C SER A 690 24.58 -29.11 23.73
N GLY A 691 24.66 -27.83 23.38
CA GLY A 691 24.18 -26.74 24.21
C GLY A 691 23.81 -25.49 23.40
N ILE A 692 23.37 -24.45 24.10
CA ILE A 692 23.07 -23.14 23.49
C ILE A 692 23.51 -22.02 24.43
N ILE A 693 24.07 -20.96 23.88
CA ILE A 693 24.42 -19.73 24.60
C ILE A 693 23.58 -18.58 24.07
N THR A 694 23.02 -17.77 24.95
CA THR A 694 22.26 -16.55 24.63
C THR A 694 22.95 -15.31 25.19
N GLU A 695 22.52 -14.12 24.76
CA GLU A 695 22.98 -12.84 25.34
C GLU A 695 22.84 -12.79 26.88
N ARG A 696 21.79 -13.41 27.44
CA ARG A 696 21.59 -13.50 28.90
C ARG A 696 22.64 -14.37 29.58
N ASP A 697 23.03 -15.47 28.95
CA ASP A 697 24.09 -16.35 29.48
C ASP A 697 25.43 -15.61 29.49
N LEU A 698 25.75 -14.91 28.40
CA LEU A 698 26.94 -14.07 28.31
C LEU A 698 26.94 -12.97 29.38
N ALA A 699 25.84 -12.22 29.48
CA ALA A 699 25.72 -11.11 30.41
C ALA A 699 25.79 -11.60 31.86
N LEU A 700 25.03 -12.63 32.25
CA LEU A 700 24.89 -12.97 33.66
C LEU A 700 25.93 -13.97 34.14
N LYS A 701 26.24 -15.03 33.39
CA LYS A 701 27.13 -16.09 33.89
C LYS A 701 28.61 -15.69 33.92
N VAL A 702 28.99 -14.70 33.12
CA VAL A 702 30.35 -14.15 33.08
C VAL A 702 30.47 -12.94 34.01
N LEU A 703 29.57 -11.96 33.90
CA LEU A 703 29.70 -10.70 34.64
C LEU A 703 29.41 -10.85 36.14
N LEU A 704 28.47 -11.71 36.55
CA LEU A 704 28.19 -11.94 37.99
C LEU A 704 29.36 -12.62 38.72
N LYS A 705 30.25 -13.30 37.97
CA LYS A 705 31.49 -13.88 38.52
C LYS A 705 32.67 -12.93 38.41
N ASP A 706 32.44 -11.71 37.89
CA ASP A 706 33.43 -10.68 37.62
C ASP A 706 34.67 -11.18 36.84
N ARG A 707 34.45 -12.12 35.91
CA ARG A 707 35.50 -12.70 35.05
C ARG A 707 35.62 -11.96 33.73
N LYS A 708 36.82 -12.01 33.14
CA LYS A 708 37.04 -11.51 31.78
C LYS A 708 36.55 -12.52 30.75
N ALA A 709 36.05 -12.05 29.61
CA ALA A 709 35.56 -12.90 28.54
C ALA A 709 36.65 -13.83 27.96
N SER A 710 37.93 -13.42 28.00
CA SER A 710 39.07 -14.20 27.53
C SER A 710 39.44 -15.37 28.44
N GLU A 711 38.82 -15.48 29.61
CA GLU A 711 39.12 -16.49 30.63
C GLU A 711 38.04 -17.59 30.70
N VAL A 712 36.98 -17.50 29.87
CA VAL A 712 35.79 -18.38 29.96
C VAL A 712 35.53 -19.07 28.63
N ASN A 713 35.36 -20.39 28.66
CA ASN A 713 34.96 -21.18 27.49
C ASN A 713 33.44 -21.38 27.41
N ALA A 714 32.95 -21.71 26.22
CA ALA A 714 31.53 -21.96 25.94
C ALA A 714 30.91 -23.00 26.89
N LYS A 715 31.61 -24.13 27.10
CA LYS A 715 31.14 -25.23 27.96
C LYS A 715 30.83 -24.82 29.40
N GLU A 716 31.48 -23.77 29.91
CA GLU A 716 31.28 -23.30 31.29
C GLU A 716 29.95 -22.55 31.48
N ILE A 717 29.40 -22.00 30.40
CA ILE A 717 28.22 -21.11 30.47
C ILE A 717 27.04 -21.57 29.61
N MET A 718 27.22 -22.52 28.69
CA MET A 718 26.14 -23.01 27.84
C MET A 718 24.99 -23.61 28.65
N ALA A 719 23.77 -23.43 28.17
CA ALA A 719 22.62 -24.16 28.68
C ALA A 719 22.63 -25.58 28.12
N PHE A 720 22.53 -26.56 29.02
CA PHE A 720 22.51 -28.00 28.75
C PHE A 720 21.52 -28.68 29.72
N PRO A 721 20.79 -29.75 29.33
CA PRO A 721 20.78 -30.40 28.02
C PRO A 721 20.05 -29.59 26.93
N LEU A 722 20.53 -29.69 25.69
CA LEU A 722 19.93 -28.99 24.55
C LEU A 722 18.54 -29.56 24.22
N VAL A 723 17.53 -28.71 24.23
CA VAL A 723 16.18 -29.07 23.78
C VAL A 723 16.08 -28.81 22.28
N THR A 724 15.88 -29.88 21.51
CA THR A 724 15.82 -29.84 20.04
C THR A 724 14.44 -30.20 19.52
N ILE A 725 14.21 -29.95 18.24
CA ILE A 725 12.98 -30.35 17.53
C ILE A 725 13.31 -30.89 16.14
N GLU A 726 12.49 -31.80 15.62
CA GLU A 726 12.64 -32.32 14.26
C GLU A 726 12.05 -31.37 13.20
N PRO A 727 12.59 -31.36 11.97
CA PRO A 727 12.12 -30.47 10.90
C PRO A 727 10.70 -30.77 10.41
N GLU A 728 10.22 -32.00 10.58
CA GLU A 728 8.88 -32.46 10.16
C GLU A 728 7.81 -32.30 11.25
N ALA A 729 8.22 -31.86 12.45
CA ALA A 729 7.29 -31.51 13.51
C ALA A 729 6.37 -30.35 13.07
N SER A 730 5.15 -30.32 13.60
CA SER A 730 4.23 -29.23 13.32
C SER A 730 4.61 -27.98 14.11
N VAL A 731 4.28 -26.80 13.58
CA VAL A 731 4.52 -25.54 14.29
C VAL A 731 3.78 -25.50 15.64
N ASP A 732 2.64 -26.19 15.75
CA ASP A 732 1.86 -26.28 16.98
C ASP A 732 2.59 -27.08 18.07
N GLU A 733 3.19 -28.21 17.69
CA GLU A 733 4.02 -29.04 18.59
C GLU A 733 5.19 -28.23 19.15
N VAL A 734 5.86 -27.45 18.30
CA VAL A 734 6.99 -26.61 18.74
C VAL A 734 6.51 -25.52 19.69
N CYS A 735 5.37 -24.89 19.43
CA CYS A 735 4.80 -23.90 20.33
C CYS A 735 4.55 -24.49 21.72
N LYS A 736 3.87 -25.65 21.78
CA LYS A 736 3.60 -26.37 23.03
C LYS A 736 4.89 -26.76 23.77
N LEU A 737 5.89 -27.28 23.06
CA LEU A 737 7.18 -27.63 23.66
C LEU A 737 7.89 -26.40 24.21
N ALA A 738 7.91 -25.31 23.45
CA ALA A 738 8.58 -24.07 23.82
C ALA A 738 7.93 -23.42 25.06
N VAL A 739 6.61 -23.41 25.14
CA VAL A 739 5.84 -22.96 26.31
C VAL A 739 6.13 -23.87 27.52
N LYS A 740 5.97 -25.19 27.35
CA LYS A 740 6.19 -26.18 28.43
C LYS A 740 7.59 -26.11 29.03
N LYS A 741 8.61 -25.89 28.19
CA LYS A 741 10.02 -25.79 28.61
C LYS A 741 10.46 -24.36 28.93
N ARG A 742 9.60 -23.35 28.74
CA ARG A 742 9.90 -21.91 28.89
C ARG A 742 11.14 -21.47 28.10
N ILE A 743 11.33 -22.04 26.90
CA ILE A 743 12.47 -21.74 26.03
C ILE A 743 12.04 -20.88 24.85
N LYS A 744 12.89 -19.91 24.51
CA LYS A 744 12.60 -18.93 23.45
C LYS A 744 13.15 -19.32 22.08
N ARG A 745 14.03 -20.33 22.04
CA ARG A 745 14.77 -20.77 20.87
C ARG A 745 14.98 -22.27 20.93
N LEU A 746 14.71 -22.95 19.82
CA LEU A 746 14.86 -24.40 19.67
C LEU A 746 15.70 -24.68 18.43
N PRO A 747 16.90 -25.27 18.60
CA PRO A 747 17.65 -25.85 17.50
C PRO A 747 16.85 -26.97 16.83
N VAL A 748 16.85 -26.98 15.50
CA VAL A 748 16.22 -28.01 14.67
C VAL A 748 17.29 -29.01 14.28
N VAL A 749 17.08 -30.28 14.63
CA VAL A 749 18.04 -31.37 14.42
C VAL A 749 17.38 -32.46 13.59
N GLU A 750 18.07 -32.92 12.56
CA GLU A 750 17.66 -34.01 11.68
C GLU A 750 18.79 -35.03 11.63
N ASN A 751 18.51 -36.30 11.95
CA ASN A 751 19.52 -37.37 11.97
C ASN A 751 20.78 -37.02 12.78
N GLY A 752 20.60 -36.33 13.92
CA GLY A 752 21.70 -35.90 14.80
C GLY A 752 22.50 -34.69 14.30
N SER A 753 22.14 -34.13 13.14
CA SER A 753 22.79 -32.95 12.55
C SER A 753 21.95 -31.69 12.75
N LEU A 754 22.59 -30.56 13.05
CA LEU A 754 21.93 -29.27 13.22
C LEU A 754 21.54 -28.69 11.86
N VAL A 755 20.23 -28.58 11.58
CA VAL A 755 19.70 -28.15 10.27
C VAL A 755 18.99 -26.80 10.30
N GLY A 756 18.75 -26.22 11.47
CA GLY A 756 18.11 -24.91 11.61
C GLY A 756 17.90 -24.46 13.05
N ILE A 757 17.29 -23.30 13.24
CA ILE A 757 16.84 -22.82 14.54
C ILE A 757 15.50 -22.12 14.41
N VAL A 758 14.59 -22.38 15.34
CA VAL A 758 13.29 -21.70 15.43
C VAL A 758 13.25 -20.88 16.72
N SER A 759 12.88 -19.61 16.62
CA SER A 759 12.67 -18.73 17.77
C SER A 759 11.19 -18.44 18.00
N ILE A 760 10.85 -17.93 19.18
CA ILE A 760 9.49 -17.43 19.47
C ILE A 760 9.02 -16.38 18.47
N ARG A 761 9.94 -15.61 17.88
CA ARG A 761 9.60 -14.63 16.84
C ARG A 761 9.04 -15.33 15.60
N ASP A 762 9.66 -16.43 15.21
CA ASP A 762 9.26 -17.22 14.05
C ASP A 762 7.93 -17.92 14.33
N LEU A 763 7.78 -18.50 15.52
CA LEU A 763 6.54 -19.16 15.97
C LEU A 763 5.35 -18.20 16.03
N LEU A 764 5.48 -17.10 16.79
CA LEU A 764 4.39 -16.15 17.03
C LEU A 764 3.88 -15.53 15.73
N ARG A 765 4.75 -15.34 14.73
CA ARG A 765 4.35 -14.79 13.42
C ARG A 765 3.25 -15.62 12.74
N TRP A 766 3.35 -16.95 12.85
CA TRP A 766 2.40 -17.89 12.26
C TRP A 766 1.28 -18.26 13.23
N LYS A 767 1.57 -18.21 14.53
CA LYS A 767 0.67 -18.60 15.61
C LYS A 767 0.51 -17.48 16.68
N PRO A 768 -0.08 -16.31 16.34
CA PRO A 768 -0.25 -15.21 17.30
C PRO A 768 -1.11 -15.56 18.53
N GLU A 769 -1.94 -16.60 18.44
CA GLU A 769 -2.75 -17.12 19.55
C GLU A 769 -1.89 -17.55 20.76
N TYR A 770 -0.68 -18.05 20.53
CA TYR A 770 0.25 -18.48 21.58
C TYR A 770 0.94 -17.32 22.31
N VAL A 771 0.73 -16.06 21.91
CA VAL A 771 1.35 -14.89 22.55
C VAL A 771 1.17 -14.90 24.07
N ARG A 772 -0.03 -15.22 24.56
CA ARG A 772 -0.29 -15.22 26.01
C ARG A 772 0.49 -16.33 26.70
N GLU A 773 0.53 -17.53 26.15
CA GLU A 773 1.22 -18.69 26.73
C GLU A 773 2.75 -18.54 26.75
N PHE A 774 3.33 -17.78 25.82
CA PHE A 774 4.76 -17.49 25.83
C PHE A 774 5.17 -16.40 26.83
N TYR A 775 4.24 -15.51 27.16
CA TYR A 775 4.51 -14.31 27.93
C TYR A 775 3.74 -14.25 29.27
N PHE A 776 3.03 -15.30 29.66
CA PHE A 776 2.54 -15.59 31.01
C PHE A 776 3.20 -16.88 31.48
#